data_AF-A0A172YMI0-F1
#
_entry.id   AF-A0A172YMI0-F1
#
_cell.length_a   1.000
_cell.length_b   1.000
_cell.length_c   1.000
_cell.angle_alpha   90.00
_cell.angle_beta   90.00
_cell.angle_gamma   90.00
#
_symmetry.space_group_name_H-M   'P 1'
#
loop_
_entity.id
_entity.type
_entity.pdbx_description
1 polymer ?
#
loop_
_entity_poly.entity_id
_entity_poly.type
_entity_poly.pdbx_seq_one_letter_code
_entity_poly.pdbx_strand_id
1 'polypeptide(L)'
;MEYVYVDNFTFQRSQFYIDQIERLIKLSNNVDKVQAWAPPIVSFFSGEVVQRNDEVQPLHSAIHIFALDYGQDKHILRKYFVENYENVSQWVALLYFYFRTVNGYPILANELLGNGLLNILDTLSKNPSLNFKNKFCFTRAYSQILSYAIGVKNDSIIKICLEKINQDHYYLSEENYIELMQIRSFNSNKNHKNYRPAIDFLKEKILEKSLVDNTSIINTIYLEDKQFFLQNFKILKKRIYEDVQRGCTDNSIRSLIGNLVSDSFSYLVQEILYEINYSDENFNFVKNHSFIVANATNLSFYDNGIRSDFRDQYIIYKRLIGSQNLRLGSYTSLAFDDVEVAEDIDYKRYHVADHELSDFIIDTINCYRINEISYQNFETFTFLPIDTHPVQACLVLNKKIVPPLINISFDDKKVYKKIKKVLCFLTRNSQTYDKEIEFFSSLELVYEIKIITDPDKNNFIKSLNDMDYDILYISAHGEYEHFTSRKEEIVFWSEDNEESYRISTKEINEKINKKKDKKILILNICDGANCGLSYLVSERGVANKFAIKGHIVLSYLWPVEPKYAVVFGCLVLYELRNKEINHAYFDVLSLMNTTNEHIYQELVSDEKTQIWADLVLNFSGFISESHLYSSAIYT
;
A
#
# COMPACT_ATOMS: atom_id res chain seq x y z
N MET A 1 -18.31 36.82 18.14
CA MET A 1 -17.31 36.67 17.07
C MET A 1 -16.89 38.07 16.69
N GLU A 2 -15.69 38.47 17.07
CA GLU A 2 -15.04 39.67 16.53
C GLU A 2 -14.80 39.42 15.05
N TYR A 3 -15.33 40.29 14.19
CA TYR A 3 -15.08 40.23 12.76
C TYR A 3 -13.62 40.63 12.52
N VAL A 4 -12.79 39.68 12.11
CA VAL A 4 -11.48 39.99 11.54
C VAL A 4 -11.75 40.70 10.21
N TYR A 5 -11.52 42.01 10.17
CA TYR A 5 -11.42 42.75 8.92
C TYR A 5 -10.16 42.27 8.21
N VAL A 6 -10.31 41.41 7.20
CA VAL A 6 -9.20 41.07 6.31
C VAL A 6 -9.23 42.04 5.14
N ASP A 7 -8.52 43.16 5.30
CA ASP A 7 -8.29 44.12 4.23
C ASP A 7 -7.44 43.49 3.12
N ASN A 8 -7.89 43.62 1.87
CA ASN A 8 -7.22 43.28 0.58
C ASN A 8 -7.57 41.96 -0.15
N PHE A 9 -8.81 41.47 -0.11
CA PHE A 9 -9.27 40.50 -1.12
C PHE A 9 -9.91 41.16 -2.34
N THR A 10 -9.29 41.02 -3.50
CA THR A 10 -9.91 41.34 -4.80
C THR A 10 -10.75 40.16 -5.28
N PHE A 11 -12.07 40.27 -5.21
CA PHE A 11 -12.98 39.29 -5.82
C PHE A 11 -12.85 39.32 -7.34
N GLN A 12 -12.80 38.15 -7.97
CA GLN A 12 -12.90 38.05 -9.43
C GLN A 12 -14.31 38.38 -9.89
N ARG A 13 -14.46 38.66 -11.20
CA ARG A 13 -15.78 38.83 -11.82
C ARG A 13 -16.57 37.53 -11.74
N SER A 14 -17.89 37.61 -11.60
CA SER A 14 -18.79 36.45 -11.54
C SER A 14 -18.57 35.43 -12.66
N GLN A 15 -18.16 35.88 -13.85
CA GLN A 15 -17.85 35.02 -14.99
C GLN A 15 -16.72 34.02 -14.68
N PHE A 16 -15.69 34.42 -13.93
CA PHE A 16 -14.59 33.53 -13.56
C PHE A 16 -15.08 32.30 -12.79
N TYR A 17 -15.97 32.51 -11.82
CA TYR A 17 -16.54 31.42 -11.01
C TYR A 17 -17.43 30.50 -11.85
N ILE A 18 -18.22 31.07 -12.77
CA ILE A 18 -19.02 30.31 -13.73
C ILE A 18 -18.11 29.45 -14.61
N ASP A 19 -17.03 30.01 -15.13
CA ASP A 19 -16.08 29.29 -15.97
C ASP A 19 -15.44 28.11 -15.23
N GLN A 20 -15.14 28.24 -13.93
CA GLN A 20 -14.61 27.13 -13.14
C GLN A 20 -15.66 26.04 -12.85
N ILE A 21 -16.92 26.41 -12.62
CA ILE A 21 -18.04 25.47 -12.48
C ILE A 21 -18.17 24.62 -13.75
N GLU A 22 -18.24 25.28 -14.91
CA GLU A 22 -18.40 24.62 -16.21
C GLU A 22 -17.18 23.79 -16.59
N ARG A 23 -15.98 24.28 -16.26
CA ARG A 23 -14.73 23.54 -16.46
C ARG A 23 -14.72 22.25 -15.63
N LEU A 24 -15.15 22.29 -14.37
CA LEU A 24 -15.24 21.08 -13.54
C LEU A 24 -16.24 20.07 -14.13
N ILE A 25 -17.43 20.54 -14.51
CA ILE A 25 -18.47 19.69 -15.12
C ILE A 25 -17.95 19.05 -16.41
N LYS A 26 -17.30 19.81 -17.28
CA LYS A 26 -16.73 19.30 -18.53
C LYS A 26 -15.65 18.23 -18.28
N LEU A 27 -14.83 18.41 -17.26
CA LEU A 27 -13.79 17.44 -16.87
C LEU A 27 -14.39 16.17 -16.24
N SER A 28 -15.56 16.26 -15.61
CA SER A 28 -16.22 15.10 -14.99
C SER A 28 -16.65 14.03 -15.99
N ASN A 29 -16.79 14.37 -17.27
CA ASN A 29 -17.04 13.41 -18.35
C ASN A 29 -15.86 12.46 -18.62
N ASN A 30 -14.71 12.68 -17.97
CA ASN A 30 -13.52 11.83 -18.04
C ASN A 30 -13.16 11.35 -16.63
N VAL A 31 -13.88 10.33 -16.17
CA VAL A 31 -13.91 9.86 -14.77
C VAL A 31 -12.56 9.29 -14.30
N ASP A 32 -11.72 8.82 -15.23
CA ASP A 32 -10.41 8.18 -14.94
C ASP A 32 -9.36 9.13 -14.34
N LYS A 33 -9.69 10.43 -14.15
CA LYS A 33 -8.74 11.46 -13.73
C LYS A 33 -9.33 12.43 -12.70
N VAL A 34 -9.81 11.93 -11.56
CA VAL A 34 -10.30 12.77 -10.44
C VAL A 34 -9.27 13.83 -10.02
N GLN A 35 -7.97 13.55 -10.11
CA GLN A 35 -6.90 14.53 -9.87
C GLN A 35 -6.94 15.74 -10.83
N ALA A 36 -7.46 15.57 -12.05
CA ALA A 36 -7.64 16.67 -13.01
C ALA A 36 -8.73 17.66 -12.59
N TRP A 37 -9.53 17.33 -11.57
CA TRP A 37 -10.57 18.20 -11.04
C TRP A 37 -10.01 19.20 -10.01
N ALA A 38 -8.80 18.97 -9.49
CA ALA A 38 -8.18 19.86 -8.52
C ALA A 38 -8.02 21.31 -9.05
N PRO A 39 -7.49 21.56 -10.26
CA PRO A 39 -7.28 22.92 -10.74
C PRO A 39 -8.54 23.80 -10.77
N PRO A 40 -9.69 23.41 -11.36
CA PRO A 40 -10.89 24.26 -11.34
C PRO A 40 -11.49 24.41 -9.93
N ILE A 41 -11.40 23.38 -9.08
CA ILE A 41 -11.88 23.44 -7.69
C ILE A 41 -11.07 24.46 -6.90
N VAL A 42 -9.74 24.35 -6.93
CA VAL A 42 -8.86 25.26 -6.22
C VAL A 42 -8.97 26.67 -6.82
N SER A 43 -9.06 26.80 -8.14
CA SER A 43 -9.24 28.10 -8.79
C SER A 43 -10.53 28.80 -8.36
N PHE A 44 -11.62 28.05 -8.22
CA PHE A 44 -12.90 28.58 -7.74
C PHE A 44 -12.78 29.15 -6.32
N PHE A 45 -12.05 28.46 -5.44
CA PHE A 45 -11.92 28.88 -4.04
C PHE A 45 -10.81 29.92 -3.80
N SER A 46 -9.76 29.95 -4.62
CA SER A 46 -8.68 30.93 -4.51
C SER A 46 -8.98 32.25 -5.22
N GLY A 47 -9.88 32.25 -6.21
CA GLY A 47 -10.04 33.42 -7.09
C GLY A 47 -8.87 33.61 -8.07
N GLU A 48 -8.03 32.60 -8.26
CA GLU A 48 -6.87 32.63 -9.16
C GLU A 48 -6.88 31.43 -10.11
N VAL A 49 -6.28 31.56 -11.29
CA VAL A 49 -6.18 30.43 -12.23
C VAL A 49 -5.03 29.51 -11.79
N VAL A 50 -5.37 28.35 -11.27
CA VAL A 50 -4.42 27.32 -10.83
C VAL A 50 -4.14 26.33 -11.96
N GLN A 51 -2.87 26.03 -12.21
CA GLN A 51 -2.44 24.97 -13.12
C GLN A 51 -2.07 23.70 -12.36
N ARG A 52 -1.84 22.59 -13.08
CA ARG A 52 -1.77 21.23 -12.51
C ARG A 52 -0.59 20.97 -11.56
N ASN A 53 0.34 21.92 -11.43
CA ASN A 53 1.60 21.78 -10.69
C ASN A 53 1.80 22.88 -9.63
N ASP A 54 0.82 23.74 -9.38
CA ASP A 54 0.98 24.85 -8.44
C ASP A 54 0.60 24.38 -7.03
N GLU A 55 1.51 24.53 -6.06
CA GLU A 55 1.19 24.35 -4.63
C GLU A 55 0.33 25.51 -4.16
N VAL A 56 -0.89 25.22 -3.71
CA VAL A 56 -1.81 26.24 -3.18
C VAL A 56 -1.96 26.08 -1.68
N GLN A 57 -1.66 27.14 -0.93
CA GLN A 57 -1.82 27.14 0.53
C GLN A 57 -3.32 27.13 0.94
N PRO A 58 -3.77 26.19 1.80
CA PRO A 58 -5.19 26.00 2.11
C PRO A 58 -5.90 27.16 2.82
N LEU A 59 -5.16 28.04 3.52
CA LEU A 59 -5.72 29.02 4.46
C LEU A 59 -6.53 30.16 3.84
N HIS A 60 -6.44 30.39 2.52
CA HIS A 60 -7.11 31.53 1.85
C HIS A 60 -8.42 31.17 1.11
N SER A 61 -8.86 29.92 1.17
CA SER A 61 -9.86 29.34 0.25
C SER A 61 -11.35 29.53 0.65
N ALA A 62 -11.64 29.82 1.92
CA ALA A 62 -13.01 30.04 2.41
C ALA A 62 -13.64 31.36 1.94
N ILE A 63 -12.79 32.34 1.63
CA ILE A 63 -13.16 33.75 1.52
C ILE A 63 -13.90 34.04 0.20
N HIS A 64 -13.73 33.23 -0.85
CA HIS A 64 -14.40 33.43 -2.14
C HIS A 64 -15.80 32.81 -2.23
N ILE A 65 -16.24 31.99 -1.28
CA ILE A 65 -17.67 31.63 -1.18
C ILE A 65 -18.48 32.89 -0.85
N PHE A 66 -17.92 33.82 -0.08
CA PHE A 66 -18.52 35.12 0.18
C PHE A 66 -18.59 36.00 -1.09
N ALA A 67 -17.95 35.67 -2.21
CA ALA A 67 -18.20 36.33 -3.48
C ALA A 67 -19.68 36.19 -3.92
N LEU A 68 -20.37 35.12 -3.50
CA LEU A 68 -21.80 34.90 -3.72
C LEU A 68 -22.69 35.95 -3.03
N ASP A 69 -22.20 36.53 -1.94
CA ASP A 69 -22.92 37.50 -1.12
C ASP A 69 -22.36 38.93 -1.22
N TYR A 70 -21.07 39.09 -1.55
CA TYR A 70 -20.31 40.33 -1.46
C TYR A 70 -19.57 40.74 -2.76
N GLY A 71 -19.59 39.92 -3.82
CA GLY A 71 -18.98 40.29 -5.11
C GLY A 71 -19.70 41.42 -5.85
N GLN A 72 -18.96 42.27 -6.57
CA GLN A 72 -19.50 43.43 -7.31
C GLN A 72 -20.60 43.04 -8.33
N ASP A 73 -20.51 41.84 -8.91
CA ASP A 73 -21.46 41.31 -9.90
C ASP A 73 -22.27 40.10 -9.40
N LYS A 74 -22.52 39.98 -8.09
CA LYS A 74 -23.20 38.81 -7.49
C LYS A 74 -24.56 38.45 -8.11
N HIS A 75 -25.26 39.43 -8.68
CA HIS A 75 -26.53 39.23 -9.38
C HIS A 75 -26.38 38.33 -10.62
N ILE A 76 -25.22 38.36 -11.30
CA ILE A 76 -24.91 37.49 -12.44
C ILE A 76 -24.76 36.05 -11.99
N LEU A 77 -24.01 35.81 -10.91
CA LEU A 77 -23.79 34.46 -10.37
C LEU A 77 -25.09 33.86 -9.80
N ARG A 78 -25.90 34.67 -9.10
CA ARG A 78 -27.23 34.26 -8.64
C ARG A 78 -28.18 33.95 -9.80
N LYS A 79 -28.18 34.78 -10.86
CA LYS A 79 -28.96 34.53 -12.07
C LYS A 79 -28.51 33.21 -12.73
N TYR A 80 -27.20 32.97 -12.84
CA TYR A 80 -26.66 31.71 -13.34
C TYR A 80 -27.15 30.51 -12.52
N PHE A 81 -27.16 30.60 -11.18
CA PHE A 81 -27.62 29.49 -10.33
C PHE A 81 -29.10 29.17 -10.50
N VAL A 82 -29.94 30.18 -10.68
CA VAL A 82 -31.37 30.01 -10.89
C VAL A 82 -31.65 29.47 -12.30
N GLU A 83 -30.93 29.94 -13.32
CA GLU A 83 -31.12 29.52 -14.72
C GLU A 83 -30.48 28.16 -15.03
N ASN A 84 -29.43 27.77 -14.28
CA ASN A 84 -28.61 26.57 -14.55
C ASN A 84 -28.51 25.63 -13.33
N TYR A 85 -29.61 25.42 -12.61
CA TYR A 85 -29.62 24.59 -11.41
C TYR A 85 -29.16 23.13 -11.64
N GLU A 86 -29.29 22.58 -12.86
CA GLU A 86 -28.72 21.26 -13.21
C GLU A 86 -27.19 21.29 -13.08
N ASN A 87 -26.54 22.31 -13.66
CA ASN A 87 -25.09 22.48 -13.57
C ASN A 87 -24.65 22.74 -12.13
N VAL A 88 -25.38 23.55 -11.37
CA VAL A 88 -25.05 23.83 -9.97
C VAL A 88 -25.15 22.58 -9.10
N SER A 89 -26.24 21.82 -9.22
CA SER A 89 -26.40 20.58 -8.44
C SER A 89 -25.34 19.53 -8.81
N GLN A 90 -25.01 19.38 -10.09
CA GLN A 90 -23.92 18.52 -10.55
C GLN A 90 -22.56 19.00 -10.01
N TRP A 91 -22.29 20.30 -10.06
CA TRP A 91 -21.05 20.89 -9.53
C TRP A 91 -20.88 20.63 -8.04
N VAL A 92 -21.94 20.82 -7.23
CA VAL A 92 -21.88 20.52 -5.80
C VAL A 92 -21.65 19.02 -5.57
N ALA A 93 -22.31 18.14 -6.33
CA ALA A 93 -22.06 16.70 -6.23
C ALA A 93 -20.59 16.35 -6.54
N LEU A 94 -20.01 16.93 -7.59
CA LEU A 94 -18.61 16.71 -7.99
C LEU A 94 -17.62 17.25 -6.96
N LEU A 95 -17.91 18.39 -6.34
CA LEU A 95 -17.09 18.97 -5.27
C LEU A 95 -16.98 18.03 -4.06
N TYR A 96 -18.11 17.54 -3.56
CA TYR A 96 -18.11 16.66 -2.40
C TYR A 96 -17.57 15.26 -2.72
N PHE A 97 -17.80 14.77 -3.95
CA PHE A 97 -17.13 13.56 -4.44
C PHE A 97 -15.61 13.73 -4.45
N TYR A 98 -15.11 14.87 -4.95
CA TYR A 98 -13.69 15.19 -4.95
C TYR A 98 -13.13 15.23 -3.53
N PHE A 99 -13.74 15.99 -2.61
CA PHE A 99 -13.29 16.07 -1.21
C PHE A 99 -13.25 14.70 -0.52
N ARG A 100 -14.24 13.84 -0.80
CA ARG A 100 -14.24 12.44 -0.32
C ARG A 100 -13.08 11.65 -0.90
N THR A 101 -12.85 11.76 -2.20
CA THR A 101 -11.90 10.90 -2.94
C THR A 101 -10.44 11.27 -2.66
N VAL A 102 -10.13 12.56 -2.62
CA VAL A 102 -8.75 13.02 -2.39
C VAL A 102 -8.41 13.20 -0.91
N ASN A 103 -9.37 13.00 -0.01
CA ASN A 103 -9.23 13.17 1.43
C ASN A 103 -8.60 14.52 1.83
N GLY A 104 -8.73 15.55 0.98
CA GLY A 104 -8.11 16.86 1.12
C GLY A 104 -9.13 17.96 1.43
N TYR A 105 -8.69 18.98 2.15
CA TYR A 105 -9.44 20.19 2.53
C TYR A 105 -10.63 20.02 3.52
N PRO A 106 -10.49 19.29 4.64
CA PRO A 106 -11.58 19.10 5.61
C PRO A 106 -12.09 20.40 6.25
N ILE A 107 -11.24 21.41 6.39
CA ILE A 107 -11.61 22.74 6.91
C ILE A 107 -12.54 23.45 5.91
N LEU A 108 -12.13 23.56 4.64
CA LEU A 108 -12.90 24.20 3.58
C LEU A 108 -14.26 23.52 3.37
N ALA A 109 -14.27 22.19 3.36
CA ALA A 109 -15.50 21.43 3.22
C ALA A 109 -16.43 21.65 4.44
N ASN A 110 -15.91 21.70 5.67
CA ASN A 110 -16.71 22.04 6.86
C ASN A 110 -17.28 23.46 6.82
N GLU A 111 -16.55 24.44 6.28
CA GLU A 111 -17.05 25.81 6.10
C GLU A 111 -18.12 25.89 5.02
N LEU A 112 -17.94 25.15 3.91
CA LEU A 112 -18.92 25.01 2.82
C LEU A 112 -20.23 24.35 3.29
N LEU A 113 -20.08 23.34 4.14
CA LEU A 113 -21.12 22.62 4.86
C LEU A 113 -21.87 23.55 5.84
N GLY A 114 -21.17 24.49 6.47
CA GLY A 114 -21.70 25.33 7.54
C GLY A 114 -22.81 26.29 7.13
N ASN A 115 -22.70 27.02 6.00
CA ASN A 115 -23.69 28.08 5.67
C ASN A 115 -23.87 28.47 4.18
N GLY A 116 -23.04 28.02 3.24
CA GLY A 116 -23.07 28.53 1.85
C GLY A 116 -23.84 27.63 0.86
N LEU A 117 -23.23 26.51 0.48
CA LEU A 117 -23.73 25.68 -0.62
C LEU A 117 -25.01 24.90 -0.28
N LEU A 118 -25.16 24.45 0.97
CA LEU A 118 -26.38 23.78 1.41
C LEU A 118 -27.59 24.71 1.36
N ASN A 119 -27.42 25.99 1.70
CA ASN A 119 -28.50 26.99 1.59
C ASN A 119 -28.85 27.28 0.13
N ILE A 120 -27.86 27.31 -0.77
CA ILE A 120 -28.09 27.42 -2.21
C ILE A 120 -28.87 26.22 -2.72
N LEU A 121 -28.45 24.99 -2.39
CA LEU A 121 -29.15 23.77 -2.78
C LEU A 121 -30.56 23.71 -2.20
N ASP A 122 -30.76 24.07 -0.93
CA ASP A 122 -32.08 24.08 -0.30
C ASP A 122 -33.01 25.10 -1.00
N THR A 123 -32.51 26.31 -1.25
CA THR A 123 -33.25 27.36 -1.97
C THR A 123 -33.64 26.91 -3.37
N LEU A 124 -32.69 26.34 -4.13
CA LEU A 124 -32.95 25.88 -5.49
C LEU A 124 -33.89 24.67 -5.51
N SER A 125 -33.74 23.72 -4.57
CA SER A 125 -34.57 22.51 -4.47
C SER A 125 -36.04 22.80 -4.17
N LYS A 126 -36.35 23.95 -3.55
CA LYS A 126 -37.71 24.41 -3.26
C LYS A 126 -38.44 25.02 -4.47
N ASN A 127 -37.76 25.17 -5.61
CA ASN A 127 -38.38 25.76 -6.79
C ASN A 127 -39.51 24.86 -7.34
N PRO A 128 -40.77 25.32 -7.36
CA PRO A 128 -41.90 24.50 -7.78
C PRO A 128 -41.89 24.14 -9.27
N SER A 129 -41.09 24.81 -10.11
CA SER A 129 -40.97 24.52 -11.54
C SER A 129 -39.98 23.40 -11.88
N LEU A 130 -39.32 22.80 -10.88
CA LEU A 130 -38.38 21.71 -11.11
C LEU A 130 -39.10 20.47 -11.65
N ASN A 131 -38.70 20.05 -12.85
CA ASN A 131 -39.12 18.78 -13.41
C ASN A 131 -38.47 17.61 -12.62
N PHE A 132 -38.89 16.41 -12.97
CA PHE A 132 -38.43 15.17 -12.35
C PHE A 132 -36.90 15.00 -12.33
N LYS A 133 -36.28 15.15 -13.50
CA LYS A 133 -34.83 15.02 -13.69
C LYS A 133 -34.06 15.99 -12.79
N ASN A 134 -34.61 17.18 -12.60
CA ASN A 134 -33.98 18.21 -11.79
C ASN A 134 -34.01 17.89 -10.30
N LYS A 135 -35.15 17.40 -9.79
CA LYS A 135 -35.27 16.95 -8.39
C LYS A 135 -34.26 15.84 -8.09
N PHE A 136 -34.10 14.90 -9.01
CA PHE A 136 -33.11 13.83 -8.91
C PHE A 136 -31.66 14.35 -8.78
N CYS A 137 -31.29 15.40 -9.52
CA CYS A 137 -29.95 16.00 -9.40
C CYS A 137 -29.70 16.58 -7.99
N PHE A 138 -30.72 17.17 -7.35
CA PHE A 138 -30.61 17.62 -5.95
C PHE A 138 -30.46 16.46 -5.00
N THR A 139 -31.25 15.40 -5.15
CA THR A 139 -31.13 14.19 -4.32
C THR A 139 -29.72 13.60 -4.42
N ARG A 140 -29.13 13.54 -5.63
CA ARG A 140 -27.75 13.09 -5.84
C ARG A 140 -26.74 14.00 -5.14
N ALA A 141 -26.91 15.31 -5.20
CA ALA A 141 -26.06 16.26 -4.49
C ALA A 141 -26.14 16.06 -2.97
N TYR A 142 -27.34 15.92 -2.41
CA TYR A 142 -27.53 15.63 -0.98
C TYR A 142 -26.90 14.30 -0.56
N SER A 143 -26.94 13.25 -1.40
CA SER A 143 -26.26 11.97 -1.13
C SER A 143 -24.74 12.13 -1.06
N GLN A 144 -24.13 12.89 -1.97
CA GLN A 144 -22.67 13.13 -1.95
C GLN A 144 -22.26 13.96 -0.73
N ILE A 145 -23.05 14.98 -0.38
CA ILE A 145 -22.85 15.79 0.84
C ILE A 145 -22.97 14.91 2.08
N LEU A 146 -23.96 14.02 2.11
CA LEU A 146 -24.21 13.10 3.23
C LEU A 146 -23.02 12.15 3.43
N SER A 147 -22.54 11.52 2.36
CA SER A 147 -21.35 10.65 2.39
C SER A 147 -20.14 11.37 2.99
N TYR A 148 -19.93 12.63 2.61
CA TYR A 148 -18.84 13.44 3.16
C TYR A 148 -19.07 13.85 4.62
N ALA A 149 -20.28 14.35 4.96
CA ALA A 149 -20.66 14.78 6.30
C ALA A 149 -20.54 13.66 7.34
N ILE A 150 -20.76 12.40 6.93
CA ILE A 150 -20.52 11.21 7.75
C ILE A 150 -19.04 11.04 8.04
N GLY A 151 -18.18 11.18 7.02
CA GLY A 151 -16.72 11.10 7.18
C GLY A 151 -16.18 12.11 8.20
N VAL A 152 -16.74 13.32 8.23
CA VAL A 152 -16.35 14.40 9.17
C VAL A 152 -17.20 14.49 10.45
N LYS A 153 -18.15 13.56 10.66
CA LYS A 153 -19.03 13.48 11.84
C LYS A 153 -19.86 14.76 12.11
N ASN A 154 -20.47 15.35 11.07
CA ASN A 154 -21.32 16.55 11.20
C ASN A 154 -22.83 16.21 11.28
N ASP A 155 -23.32 15.97 12.50
CA ASP A 155 -24.69 15.50 12.77
C ASP A 155 -25.80 16.41 12.23
N SER A 156 -25.59 17.72 12.27
CA SER A 156 -26.59 18.70 11.79
C SER A 156 -26.84 18.52 10.30
N ILE A 157 -25.79 18.31 9.52
CA ILE A 157 -25.90 18.17 8.06
C ILE A 157 -26.34 16.77 7.67
N ILE A 158 -25.86 15.75 8.40
CA ILE A 158 -26.36 14.39 8.26
C ILE A 158 -27.89 14.40 8.36
N LYS A 159 -28.44 15.08 9.38
CA LYS A 159 -29.89 15.20 9.56
C LYS A 159 -30.58 15.91 8.37
N ILE A 160 -30.06 17.06 7.93
CA ILE A 160 -30.61 17.82 6.80
C ILE A 160 -30.62 16.98 5.51
N CYS A 161 -29.49 16.37 5.16
CA CYS A 161 -29.39 15.55 3.96
C CYS A 161 -30.33 14.35 4.04
N LEU A 162 -30.40 13.66 5.19
CA LEU A 162 -31.33 12.54 5.37
C LEU A 162 -32.78 13.00 5.22
N GLU A 163 -33.19 14.12 5.82
CA GLU A 163 -34.54 14.67 5.66
C GLU A 163 -34.87 14.96 4.19
N LYS A 164 -33.94 15.58 3.46
CA LYS A 164 -34.11 15.93 2.04
C LYS A 164 -34.18 14.71 1.14
N ILE A 165 -33.28 13.76 1.32
CA ILE A 165 -33.32 12.54 0.54
C ILE A 165 -34.57 11.72 0.89
N ASN A 166 -35.03 11.77 2.16
CA ASN A 166 -36.24 11.08 2.59
C ASN A 166 -37.53 11.62 1.97
N GLN A 167 -37.57 12.91 1.61
CA GLN A 167 -38.72 13.52 0.95
C GLN A 167 -38.86 13.06 -0.51
N ASP A 168 -37.78 12.58 -1.14
CA ASP A 168 -37.70 12.25 -2.57
C ASP A 168 -37.51 10.73 -2.85
N HIS A 169 -37.74 9.86 -1.87
CA HIS A 169 -37.41 8.41 -1.89
C HIS A 169 -37.87 7.60 -3.11
N TYR A 170 -38.92 8.04 -3.80
CA TYR A 170 -39.58 7.22 -4.83
C TYR A 170 -38.79 7.09 -6.14
N TYR A 171 -37.61 7.69 -6.26
CA TYR A 171 -37.02 8.02 -7.56
C TYR A 171 -35.50 7.83 -7.68
N LEU A 172 -34.88 7.15 -6.72
CA LEU A 172 -33.46 6.83 -6.78
C LEU A 172 -33.19 5.79 -7.86
N SER A 173 -32.12 5.98 -8.66
CA SER A 173 -31.56 4.91 -9.46
C SER A 173 -31.11 3.78 -8.54
N GLU A 174 -31.04 2.53 -9.04
CA GLU A 174 -30.61 1.37 -8.25
C GLU A 174 -29.26 1.66 -7.54
N GLU A 175 -28.31 2.31 -8.22
CA GLU A 175 -27.03 2.75 -7.65
C GLU A 175 -27.16 3.78 -6.52
N ASN A 176 -27.95 4.84 -6.70
CA ASN A 176 -28.13 5.86 -5.66
C ASN A 176 -28.94 5.33 -4.47
N TYR A 177 -29.83 4.37 -4.73
CA TYR A 177 -30.55 3.66 -3.68
C TYR A 177 -29.61 2.77 -2.88
N ILE A 178 -28.67 2.08 -3.53
CA ILE A 178 -27.63 1.30 -2.85
C ILE A 178 -26.73 2.21 -2.01
N GLU A 179 -26.24 3.34 -2.55
CA GLU A 179 -25.41 4.31 -1.80
C GLU A 179 -26.15 4.84 -0.56
N LEU A 180 -27.42 5.21 -0.72
CA LEU A 180 -28.28 5.63 0.38
C LEU A 180 -28.44 4.54 1.46
N MET A 181 -28.59 3.29 1.04
CA MET A 181 -28.80 2.18 1.97
C MET A 181 -27.53 1.82 2.74
N GLN A 182 -26.34 1.92 2.11
CA GLN A 182 -25.04 1.82 2.79
C GLN A 182 -24.87 2.92 3.85
N ILE A 183 -25.25 4.15 3.52
CA ILE A 183 -25.20 5.28 4.45
C ILE A 183 -26.11 5.06 5.67
N ARG A 184 -27.31 4.52 5.45
CA ARG A 184 -28.27 4.26 6.53
C ARG A 184 -27.79 3.20 7.51
N SER A 185 -27.10 2.17 7.03
CA SER A 185 -26.54 1.11 7.86
C SER A 185 -25.28 1.51 8.63
N PHE A 186 -24.47 2.45 8.12
CA PHE A 186 -23.25 2.88 8.83
C PHE A 186 -23.54 3.69 10.10
N ASN A 187 -24.71 4.36 10.17
CA ASN A 187 -25.12 5.20 11.30
C ASN A 187 -25.97 4.46 12.36
N SER A 188 -26.29 3.18 12.17
CA SER A 188 -27.04 2.44 13.19
C SER A 188 -26.12 1.95 14.30
N ASN A 189 -26.30 2.53 15.49
CA ASN A 189 -26.02 1.77 16.71
C ASN A 189 -26.79 0.44 16.62
N LYS A 190 -26.07 -0.67 16.83
CA LYS A 190 -26.61 -2.04 16.86
C LYS A 190 -27.95 -2.04 17.61
N ASN A 191 -29.06 -2.42 16.95
CA ASN A 191 -30.41 -2.73 17.48
C ASN A 191 -31.63 -1.96 16.92
N HIS A 192 -31.50 -1.07 15.93
CA HIS A 192 -32.69 -0.41 15.37
C HIS A 192 -33.43 -1.28 14.32
N LYS A 193 -34.62 -1.79 14.71
CA LYS A 193 -35.52 -2.62 13.87
C LYS A 193 -35.92 -1.99 12.52
N ASN A 194 -35.78 -0.68 12.36
CA ASN A 194 -36.26 0.07 11.18
C ASN A 194 -35.39 -0.09 9.92
N TYR A 195 -34.22 -0.74 10.00
CA TYR A 195 -33.25 -0.82 8.89
C TYR A 195 -33.01 -2.24 8.37
N ARG A 196 -33.67 -3.25 8.96
CA ARG A 196 -33.62 -4.64 8.48
C ARG A 196 -34.01 -4.80 7.01
N PRO A 197 -35.04 -4.10 6.47
CA PRO A 197 -35.36 -4.16 5.04
C PRO A 197 -34.22 -3.65 4.15
N ALA A 198 -33.38 -2.73 4.65
CA ALA A 198 -32.26 -2.20 3.90
C ALA A 198 -31.12 -3.20 3.77
N ILE A 199 -30.78 -3.84 4.89
CA ILE A 199 -29.79 -4.89 4.92
C ILE A 199 -30.27 -6.09 4.10
N ASP A 200 -31.55 -6.48 4.20
CA ASP A 200 -32.09 -7.59 3.41
C ASP A 200 -32.08 -7.28 1.89
N PHE A 201 -32.35 -6.04 1.50
CA PHE A 201 -32.18 -5.60 0.11
C PHE A 201 -30.71 -5.67 -0.35
N LEU A 202 -29.76 -5.19 0.46
CA LEU A 202 -28.33 -5.26 0.11
C LEU A 202 -27.84 -6.71 0.00
N LYS A 203 -28.33 -7.61 0.88
CA LYS A 203 -28.07 -9.04 0.84
C LYS A 203 -28.58 -9.67 -0.46
N GLU A 204 -29.79 -9.35 -0.89
CA GLU A 204 -30.33 -9.84 -2.15
C GLU A 204 -29.46 -9.36 -3.32
N LYS A 205 -29.14 -8.05 -3.36
CA LYS A 205 -28.38 -7.46 -4.47
C LYS A 205 -26.95 -7.97 -4.59
N ILE A 206 -26.25 -8.17 -3.46
CA ILE A 206 -24.87 -8.68 -3.49
C ILE A 206 -24.79 -10.12 -3.99
N LEU A 207 -25.84 -10.91 -3.76
CA LEU A 207 -25.95 -12.28 -4.29
C LEU A 207 -26.30 -12.27 -5.78
N GLU A 208 -27.26 -11.45 -6.19
CA GLU A 208 -27.80 -11.44 -7.55
C GLU A 208 -26.89 -10.80 -8.60
N LYS A 209 -26.21 -9.70 -8.26
CA LYS A 209 -25.49 -8.86 -9.24
C LYS A 209 -24.10 -8.47 -8.76
N SER A 210 -23.22 -8.13 -9.71
CA SER A 210 -21.96 -7.44 -9.43
C SER A 210 -22.23 -5.94 -9.34
N LEU A 211 -22.11 -5.35 -8.15
CA LEU A 211 -22.28 -3.91 -7.92
C LEU A 211 -20.94 -3.20 -8.09
N VAL A 212 -20.94 -1.87 -8.25
CA VAL A 212 -19.72 -1.06 -8.46
C VAL A 212 -18.88 -0.92 -7.18
N ASP A 213 -19.49 -1.11 -5.99
CA ASP A 213 -18.85 -1.02 -4.66
C ASP A 213 -19.22 -2.21 -3.75
N ASN A 214 -19.06 -3.44 -4.23
CA ASN A 214 -19.38 -4.65 -3.47
C ASN A 214 -18.75 -4.70 -2.08
N THR A 215 -17.49 -4.31 -1.91
CA THR A 215 -16.72 -4.48 -0.68
C THR A 215 -17.27 -3.62 0.47
N SER A 216 -17.69 -2.39 0.18
CA SER A 216 -18.34 -1.52 1.17
C SER A 216 -19.67 -2.11 1.65
N ILE A 217 -20.46 -2.67 0.71
CA ILE A 217 -21.71 -3.37 1.01
C ILE A 217 -21.45 -4.61 1.84
N ILE A 218 -20.43 -5.38 1.47
CA ILE A 218 -20.06 -6.62 2.15
C ILE A 218 -19.59 -6.36 3.57
N ASN A 219 -18.78 -5.31 3.80
CA ASN A 219 -18.39 -4.89 5.15
C ASN A 219 -19.61 -4.49 6.00
N THR A 220 -20.54 -3.77 5.39
CA THR A 220 -21.80 -3.39 6.04
C THR A 220 -22.63 -4.63 6.42
N ILE A 221 -22.80 -5.56 5.48
CA ILE A 221 -23.51 -6.83 5.71
C ILE A 221 -22.81 -7.63 6.81
N TYR A 222 -21.48 -7.65 6.83
CA TYR A 222 -20.70 -8.33 7.86
C TYR A 222 -20.98 -7.76 9.26
N LEU A 223 -21.00 -6.44 9.40
CA LEU A 223 -21.24 -5.78 10.68
C LEU A 223 -22.66 -6.01 11.23
N GLU A 224 -23.65 -6.11 10.33
CA GLU A 224 -25.08 -6.21 10.68
C GLU A 224 -25.60 -7.67 10.73
N ASP A 225 -25.11 -8.56 9.88
CA ASP A 225 -25.52 -9.97 9.80
C ASP A 225 -24.35 -10.89 9.43
N LYS A 226 -23.53 -11.18 10.45
CA LYS A 226 -22.41 -12.12 10.34
C LYS A 226 -22.83 -13.51 9.86
N GLN A 227 -24.01 -14.01 10.24
CA GLN A 227 -24.43 -15.35 9.83
C GLN A 227 -24.68 -15.39 8.32
N PHE A 228 -25.37 -14.40 7.77
CA PHE A 228 -25.54 -14.28 6.33
C PHE A 228 -24.18 -14.20 5.62
N PHE A 229 -23.26 -13.38 6.13
CA PHE A 229 -21.92 -13.26 5.54
C PHE A 229 -21.21 -14.61 5.48
N LEU A 230 -21.17 -15.35 6.60
CA LEU A 230 -20.49 -16.64 6.69
C LEU A 230 -21.13 -17.70 5.78
N GLN A 231 -22.47 -17.77 5.75
CA GLN A 231 -23.21 -18.71 4.90
C GLN A 231 -22.99 -18.47 3.41
N ASN A 232 -22.80 -17.21 3.01
CA ASN A 232 -22.66 -16.80 1.62
C ASN A 232 -21.23 -16.43 1.23
N PHE A 233 -20.24 -16.70 2.10
CA PHE A 233 -18.89 -16.20 1.95
C PHE A 233 -18.27 -16.53 0.58
N LYS A 234 -18.52 -17.72 0.03
CA LYS A 234 -18.04 -18.10 -1.31
C LYS A 234 -18.49 -17.14 -2.42
N ILE A 235 -19.73 -16.63 -2.35
CA ILE A 235 -20.25 -15.67 -3.32
C ILE A 235 -19.66 -14.28 -3.03
N LEU A 236 -19.65 -13.87 -1.75
CA LEU A 236 -19.13 -12.56 -1.34
C LEU A 236 -17.64 -12.39 -1.66
N LYS A 237 -16.85 -13.45 -1.50
CA LYS A 237 -15.43 -13.49 -1.87
C LYS A 237 -15.20 -13.13 -3.33
N LYS A 238 -15.98 -13.73 -4.25
CA LYS A 238 -15.94 -13.40 -5.67
C LYS A 238 -16.28 -11.92 -5.94
N ARG A 239 -17.24 -11.37 -5.19
CA ARG A 239 -17.63 -9.95 -5.31
C ARG A 239 -16.54 -8.99 -4.83
N ILE A 240 -15.82 -9.36 -3.77
CA ILE A 240 -14.64 -8.59 -3.31
C ILE A 240 -13.58 -8.59 -4.41
N TYR A 241 -13.29 -9.75 -5.01
CA TYR A 241 -12.33 -9.84 -6.13
C TYR A 241 -12.74 -8.96 -7.32
N GLU A 242 -14.01 -8.99 -7.72
CA GLU A 242 -14.55 -8.16 -8.81
C GLU A 242 -14.33 -6.65 -8.56
N ASP A 243 -14.44 -6.19 -7.31
CA ASP A 243 -14.15 -4.81 -6.94
C ASP A 243 -12.66 -4.47 -7.03
N VAL A 244 -11.79 -5.37 -6.57
CA VAL A 244 -10.34 -5.13 -6.62
C VAL A 244 -9.85 -5.03 -8.05
N GLN A 245 -10.35 -5.88 -8.94
CA GLN A 245 -10.05 -5.82 -10.37
C GLN A 245 -10.50 -4.51 -11.03
N ARG A 246 -11.47 -3.79 -10.44
CA ARG A 246 -11.91 -2.47 -10.91
C ARG A 246 -11.11 -1.31 -10.32
N GLY A 247 -10.14 -1.58 -9.44
CA GLY A 247 -9.38 -0.55 -8.73
C GLY A 247 -10.19 0.18 -7.66
N CYS A 248 -11.33 -0.38 -7.23
CA CYS A 248 -12.17 0.18 -6.17
C CYS A 248 -11.60 -0.13 -4.78
N THR A 249 -10.36 0.27 -4.44
CA THR A 249 -9.76 -0.23 -3.19
C THR A 249 -8.82 0.73 -2.47
N ASP A 250 -9.18 1.06 -1.22
CA ASP A 250 -8.29 0.78 -0.09
C ASP A 250 -9.08 0.70 1.25
N ASN A 251 -9.90 1.72 1.53
CA ASN A 251 -10.53 1.88 2.86
C ASN A 251 -11.56 0.80 3.22
N SER A 252 -12.42 0.37 2.28
CA SER A 252 -13.49 -0.60 2.55
C SER A 252 -12.95 -2.02 2.77
N ILE A 253 -11.93 -2.42 2.00
CA ILE A 253 -11.24 -3.70 2.19
C ILE A 253 -10.49 -3.68 3.51
N ARG A 254 -9.77 -2.60 3.80
CA ARG A 254 -9.08 -2.43 5.08
C ARG A 254 -10.03 -2.53 6.27
N SER A 255 -11.22 -1.93 6.17
CA SER A 255 -12.24 -2.03 7.21
C SER A 255 -12.81 -3.45 7.34
N LEU A 256 -13.13 -4.12 6.23
CA LEU A 256 -13.60 -5.51 6.25
C LEU A 256 -12.55 -6.45 6.86
N ILE A 257 -11.30 -6.35 6.42
CA ILE A 257 -10.18 -7.12 6.98
C ILE A 257 -10.07 -6.82 8.48
N GLY A 258 -10.04 -5.55 8.89
CA GLY A 258 -9.96 -5.16 10.29
C GLY A 258 -11.09 -5.73 11.15
N ASN A 259 -12.31 -5.80 10.61
CA ASN A 259 -13.48 -6.37 11.28
C ASN A 259 -13.39 -7.90 11.40
N LEU A 260 -13.01 -8.60 10.32
CA LEU A 260 -12.81 -10.06 10.32
C LEU A 260 -11.69 -10.48 11.26
N VAL A 261 -10.59 -9.72 11.24
CA VAL A 261 -9.47 -9.80 12.18
C VAL A 261 -9.99 -9.68 13.61
N SER A 262 -10.69 -8.60 13.95
CA SER A 262 -11.21 -8.35 15.30
C SER A 262 -12.10 -9.47 15.85
N ASP A 263 -12.81 -10.15 14.94
CA ASP A 263 -13.70 -11.27 15.26
C ASP A 263 -13.04 -12.66 15.14
N SER A 264 -11.71 -12.72 14.95
CA SER A 264 -10.93 -13.96 14.88
C SER A 264 -11.25 -14.85 13.67
N PHE A 265 -11.65 -14.27 12.54
CA PHE A 265 -11.87 -14.97 11.27
C PHE A 265 -10.65 -14.88 10.32
N SER A 266 -9.45 -15.22 10.81
CA SER A 266 -8.20 -15.12 10.03
C SER A 266 -8.20 -15.97 8.76
N TYR A 267 -8.84 -17.14 8.78
CA TYR A 267 -8.99 -17.99 7.59
C TYR A 267 -9.78 -17.28 6.48
N LEU A 268 -10.77 -16.43 6.83
CA LEU A 268 -11.53 -15.65 5.85
C LEU A 268 -10.70 -14.49 5.29
N VAL A 269 -9.84 -13.88 6.12
CA VAL A 269 -8.88 -12.86 5.67
C VAL A 269 -7.91 -13.45 4.66
N GLN A 270 -7.37 -14.65 4.93
CA GLN A 270 -6.55 -15.41 3.97
C GLN A 270 -7.30 -15.65 2.68
N GLU A 271 -8.53 -16.17 2.75
CA GLU A 271 -9.31 -16.46 1.55
C GLU A 271 -9.60 -15.20 0.74
N ILE A 272 -9.90 -14.06 1.38
CA ILE A 272 -10.12 -12.78 0.69
C ILE A 272 -8.82 -12.32 0.03
N LEU A 273 -7.71 -12.26 0.76
CA LEU A 273 -6.42 -11.81 0.23
C LEU A 273 -5.91 -12.75 -0.87
N TYR A 274 -6.11 -14.06 -0.72
CA TYR A 274 -5.80 -15.04 -1.75
C TYR A 274 -6.60 -14.78 -3.02
N GLU A 275 -7.93 -14.65 -2.91
CA GLU A 275 -8.78 -14.40 -4.08
C GLU A 275 -8.38 -13.10 -4.78
N ILE A 276 -8.10 -12.05 -4.00
CA ILE A 276 -7.61 -10.75 -4.52
C ILE A 276 -6.34 -10.93 -5.35
N ASN A 277 -5.39 -11.73 -4.86
CA ASN A 277 -4.07 -11.86 -5.46
C ASN A 277 -3.98 -13.00 -6.51
N TYR A 278 -4.88 -13.98 -6.47
CA TYR A 278 -4.82 -15.22 -7.25
C TYR A 278 -6.20 -15.67 -7.73
N SER A 279 -6.38 -15.75 -9.05
CA SER A 279 -7.70 -15.97 -9.66
C SER A 279 -8.07 -17.42 -9.97
N ASP A 280 -7.20 -18.43 -9.74
CA ASP A 280 -7.34 -19.71 -10.47
C ASP A 280 -6.91 -21.03 -9.79
N GLU A 281 -6.63 -21.11 -8.49
CA GLU A 281 -6.18 -22.39 -7.89
C GLU A 281 -6.83 -22.76 -6.54
N ASN A 282 -6.83 -24.07 -6.23
CA ASN A 282 -7.30 -24.61 -4.95
C ASN A 282 -6.29 -24.27 -3.85
N PHE A 283 -6.68 -23.39 -2.92
CA PHE A 283 -5.89 -23.01 -1.76
C PHE A 283 -5.81 -24.16 -0.74
N ASN A 284 -4.59 -24.47 -0.29
CA ASN A 284 -4.35 -25.30 0.88
C ASN A 284 -3.78 -24.42 1.99
N PHE A 285 -4.20 -24.67 3.23
CA PHE A 285 -3.77 -23.90 4.39
C PHE A 285 -2.31 -24.18 4.75
N VAL A 286 -1.49 -23.13 4.78
CA VAL A 286 -0.15 -23.19 5.37
C VAL A 286 -0.31 -23.45 6.86
N LYS A 287 0.18 -24.60 7.35
CA LYS A 287 0.20 -24.87 8.80
C LYS A 287 1.14 -23.87 9.48
N ASN A 288 0.79 -23.43 10.69
CA ASN A 288 1.61 -22.55 11.51
C ASN A 288 1.95 -21.19 10.85
N HIS A 289 0.97 -20.61 10.15
CA HIS A 289 1.06 -19.26 9.59
C HIS A 289 0.38 -18.25 10.53
N SER A 290 1.00 -17.08 10.74
CA SER A 290 0.40 -15.99 11.53
C SER A 290 0.21 -14.70 10.74
N PHE A 291 -0.94 -14.04 10.91
CA PHE A 291 -1.08 -12.62 10.57
C PHE A 291 -0.66 -11.74 11.71
N ILE A 292 -0.04 -10.61 11.37
CA ILE A 292 0.36 -9.59 12.33
C ILE A 292 -0.19 -8.25 11.84
N VAL A 293 -1.24 -7.78 12.51
CA VAL A 293 -1.86 -6.48 12.20
C VAL A 293 -1.22 -5.40 13.07
N ALA A 294 -0.16 -4.79 12.55
CA ALA A 294 0.72 -3.92 13.34
C ALA A 294 0.14 -2.52 13.58
N ASN A 295 -0.80 -2.06 12.74
CA ASN A 295 -1.34 -0.69 12.81
C ASN A 295 -2.79 -0.61 13.29
N ALA A 296 -3.24 -1.60 14.05
CA ALA A 296 -4.54 -1.60 14.72
C ALA A 296 -4.41 -1.01 16.15
N THR A 297 -5.54 -0.72 16.80
CA THR A 297 -5.55 -0.30 18.20
C THR A 297 -4.96 -1.39 19.11
N ASN A 298 -5.20 -2.65 18.77
CA ASN A 298 -4.58 -3.79 19.43
C ASN A 298 -3.71 -4.56 18.43
N LEU A 299 -2.48 -4.89 18.81
CA LEU A 299 -1.69 -5.85 18.05
C LEU A 299 -2.38 -7.19 18.16
N SER A 300 -2.58 -7.82 17.02
CA SER A 300 -3.29 -9.08 16.97
C SER A 300 -2.47 -10.09 16.19
N PHE A 301 -2.20 -11.23 16.82
CA PHE A 301 -1.59 -12.42 16.23
C PHE A 301 -2.68 -13.44 15.97
N TYR A 302 -2.66 -14.05 14.79
CA TYR A 302 -3.63 -15.07 14.43
C TYR A 302 -2.93 -16.30 13.90
N ASP A 303 -2.65 -17.23 14.81
CA ASP A 303 -2.40 -18.64 14.51
C ASP A 303 -3.43 -19.47 15.30
N ASN A 304 -3.76 -20.68 14.83
CA ASN A 304 -4.82 -21.60 15.24
C ASN A 304 -4.94 -21.84 16.79
N GLY A 305 -5.29 -20.82 17.57
CA GLY A 305 -5.52 -20.88 19.01
C GLY A 305 -4.78 -19.87 19.89
N ILE A 306 -3.88 -19.02 19.39
CA ILE A 306 -3.17 -18.02 20.23
C ILE A 306 -3.62 -16.62 19.85
N ARG A 307 -4.44 -16.01 20.72
CA ARG A 307 -4.78 -14.58 20.66
C ARG A 307 -4.01 -13.86 21.74
N SER A 308 -3.10 -12.98 21.34
CA SER A 308 -2.48 -12.00 22.23
C SER A 308 -2.95 -10.62 21.78
N ASP A 309 -3.73 -9.93 22.62
CA ASP A 309 -4.21 -8.58 22.37
C ASP A 309 -3.30 -7.60 23.13
N PHE A 310 -2.38 -6.93 22.43
CA PHE A 310 -1.56 -5.87 23.04
C PHE A 310 -2.19 -4.51 22.76
N ARG A 311 -2.60 -3.79 23.80
CA ARG A 311 -3.19 -2.45 23.69
C ARG A 311 -2.18 -1.41 23.22
N ASP A 312 -2.71 -0.26 22.80
CA ASP A 312 -1.96 0.94 22.38
C ASP A 312 -1.02 0.70 21.19
N GLN A 313 -1.30 -0.35 20.41
CA GLN A 313 -0.43 -0.76 19.31
C GLN A 313 -0.31 0.31 18.23
N TYR A 314 -1.39 1.06 17.95
CA TYR A 314 -1.37 2.16 16.99
C TYR A 314 -0.32 3.22 17.34
N ILE A 315 -0.18 3.56 18.63
CA ILE A 315 0.79 4.55 19.11
C ILE A 315 2.22 4.01 18.93
N ILE A 316 2.43 2.72 19.21
CA ILE A 316 3.73 2.07 19.04
C ILE A 316 4.11 2.00 17.56
N TYR A 317 3.16 1.66 16.70
CA TYR A 317 3.36 1.62 15.25
C TYR A 317 3.65 3.02 14.69
N LYS A 318 2.92 4.06 15.15
CA LYS A 318 3.22 5.45 14.79
C LYS A 318 4.65 5.85 15.13
N ARG A 319 5.13 5.47 16.32
CA ARG A 319 6.51 5.73 16.73
C ARG A 319 7.53 5.01 15.85
N LEU A 320 7.26 3.74 15.53
CA LEU A 320 8.06 2.97 14.58
C LEU A 320 8.17 3.68 13.22
N ILE A 321 7.04 4.14 12.65
CA ILE A 321 7.03 4.88 11.39
C ILE A 321 7.85 6.18 11.49
N GLY A 322 7.73 6.94 12.59
CA GLY A 322 8.55 8.13 12.81
C GLY A 322 10.04 7.81 12.82
N SER A 323 10.46 6.77 13.56
CA SER A 323 11.85 6.33 13.58
C SER A 323 12.34 5.83 12.21
N GLN A 324 11.50 5.15 11.43
CA GLN A 324 11.82 4.73 10.06
C GLN A 324 12.10 5.94 9.17
N ASN A 325 11.20 6.93 9.17
CA ASN A 325 11.35 8.14 8.38
C ASN A 325 12.61 8.91 8.74
N LEU A 326 12.91 9.05 10.03
CA LEU A 326 14.11 9.74 10.50
C LEU A 326 15.40 9.02 10.10
N ARG A 327 15.44 7.69 10.21
CA ARG A 327 16.68 6.91 10.04
C ARG A 327 16.95 6.47 8.62
N LEU A 328 15.91 6.21 7.84
CA LEU A 328 16.06 5.79 6.45
C LEU A 328 15.88 6.99 5.50
N GLY A 329 15.27 8.09 5.94
CA GLY A 329 14.86 9.16 5.02
C GLY A 329 13.62 8.79 4.20
N SER A 330 12.75 7.90 4.70
CA SER A 330 11.41 7.70 4.11
C SER A 330 10.47 8.86 4.40
N TYR A 331 9.40 8.91 3.60
CA TYR A 331 8.22 9.71 3.87
C TYR A 331 6.99 8.79 3.95
N THR A 332 6.81 8.13 5.09
CA THR A 332 5.61 7.33 5.38
C THR A 332 4.71 8.07 6.37
N SER A 333 3.43 8.25 6.01
CA SER A 333 2.42 8.90 6.85
C SER A 333 1.31 7.93 7.20
N LEU A 334 0.88 7.93 8.46
CA LEU A 334 -0.36 7.28 8.86
C LEU A 334 -1.54 8.23 8.62
N ALA A 335 -2.67 7.69 8.18
CA ALA A 335 -3.85 8.50 7.95
C ALA A 335 -4.22 9.29 9.22
N PHE A 336 -4.42 10.60 9.06
CA PHE A 336 -4.78 11.55 10.14
C PHE A 336 -3.65 11.90 11.13
N ASP A 337 -2.40 11.50 10.86
CA ASP A 337 -1.25 11.87 11.66
C ASP A 337 -0.28 12.78 10.89
N ASP A 338 0.36 13.69 11.62
CA ASP A 338 1.49 14.48 11.11
C ASP A 338 2.70 13.57 10.83
N VAL A 339 3.52 13.97 9.86
CA VAL A 339 4.72 13.21 9.45
C VAL A 339 5.94 13.79 10.15
N GLU A 340 6.63 12.96 10.94
CA GLU A 340 7.99 13.24 11.38
C GLU A 340 8.96 12.74 10.31
N VAL A 341 9.81 13.64 9.81
CA VAL A 341 10.83 13.37 8.79
C VAL A 341 12.12 14.11 9.12
N ALA A 342 13.24 13.63 8.60
CA ALA A 342 14.51 14.33 8.71
C ALA A 342 14.47 15.68 7.97
N GLU A 343 15.24 16.68 8.44
CA GLU A 343 15.30 18.01 7.82
C GLU A 343 15.90 17.96 6.39
N ASP A 344 16.77 16.99 6.11
CA ASP A 344 17.47 16.79 4.83
C ASP A 344 17.03 15.49 4.12
N ILE A 345 15.78 15.41 3.67
CA ILE A 345 15.31 14.28 2.84
C ILE A 345 15.89 14.41 1.42
N ASP A 346 16.73 13.47 0.99
CA ASP A 346 16.96 13.25 -0.44
C ASP A 346 15.82 12.39 -1.01
N TYR A 347 14.93 13.06 -1.73
CA TYR A 347 13.75 12.44 -2.34
C TYR A 347 14.06 11.36 -3.41
N LYS A 348 15.33 11.12 -3.77
CA LYS A 348 15.69 10.15 -4.81
C LYS A 348 16.02 8.77 -4.29
N ARG A 349 16.50 8.61 -3.06
CA ARG A 349 16.90 7.32 -2.47
C ARG A 349 16.74 7.36 -0.95
N TYR A 350 16.47 6.20 -0.33
CA TYR A 350 16.76 6.05 1.09
C TYR A 350 18.23 6.42 1.35
N HIS A 351 18.45 7.34 2.26
CA HIS A 351 19.77 7.56 2.86
C HIS A 351 19.66 7.06 4.28
N VAL A 352 20.41 6.01 4.60
CA VAL A 352 20.56 5.63 5.99
C VAL A 352 21.30 6.78 6.68
N ALA A 353 20.52 7.65 7.32
CA ALA A 353 20.98 8.85 7.98
C ALA A 353 21.70 8.42 9.26
N ASP A 354 23.02 8.35 9.17
CA ASP A 354 23.95 7.95 10.22
C ASP A 354 23.89 6.48 10.68
N HIS A 355 25.01 6.05 11.28
CA HIS A 355 25.29 4.68 11.68
C HIS A 355 24.47 4.14 12.88
N GLU A 356 23.51 4.91 13.41
CA GLU A 356 22.73 4.51 14.57
C GLU A 356 21.27 4.22 14.19
N LEU A 357 20.98 2.95 13.91
CA LEU A 357 19.62 2.43 13.71
C LEU A 357 18.96 2.02 15.04
N SER A 358 19.63 2.25 16.17
CA SER A 358 19.27 1.77 17.50
C SER A 358 17.81 2.03 17.86
N ASP A 359 17.32 3.26 17.71
CA ASP A 359 15.92 3.61 18.01
C ASP A 359 14.93 2.87 17.10
N PHE A 360 15.23 2.79 15.79
CA PHE A 360 14.38 2.08 14.82
C PHE A 360 14.34 0.57 15.10
N ILE A 361 15.47 -0.02 15.51
CA ILE A 361 15.56 -1.43 15.92
C ILE A 361 14.76 -1.66 17.21
N ILE A 362 14.91 -0.79 18.21
CA ILE A 362 14.18 -0.86 19.48
C ILE A 362 12.67 -0.74 19.21
N ASP A 363 12.26 0.19 18.36
CA ASP A 363 10.87 0.37 18.00
C ASP A 363 10.32 -0.79 17.17
N THR A 364 11.12 -1.41 16.32
CA THR A 364 10.75 -2.65 15.63
C THR A 364 10.51 -3.78 16.63
N ILE A 365 11.43 -3.99 17.57
CA ILE A 365 11.32 -5.02 18.62
C ILE A 365 10.06 -4.81 19.47
N ASN A 366 9.78 -3.57 19.84
CA ASN A 366 8.61 -3.20 20.65
C ASN A 366 7.31 -3.35 19.86
N CYS A 367 7.25 -2.82 18.65
CA CYS A 367 6.07 -2.84 17.79
C CYS A 367 5.64 -4.27 17.44
N TYR A 368 6.60 -5.14 17.14
CA TYR A 368 6.35 -6.53 16.78
C TYR A 368 6.41 -7.48 17.97
N ARG A 369 6.62 -6.97 19.18
CA ARG A 369 6.62 -7.77 20.42
C ARG A 369 7.56 -8.97 20.32
N ILE A 370 8.72 -8.78 19.68
CA ILE A 370 9.73 -9.81 19.45
C ILE A 370 10.15 -10.48 20.77
N ASN A 371 10.10 -9.73 21.87
CA ASN A 371 10.42 -10.23 23.20
C ASN A 371 9.34 -11.07 23.87
N GLU A 372 8.09 -10.89 23.48
CA GLU A 372 6.92 -11.43 24.18
C GLU A 372 6.33 -12.63 23.43
N ILE A 373 6.70 -12.81 22.16
CA ILE A 373 6.07 -13.78 21.25
C ILE A 373 7.04 -14.87 20.83
N SER A 374 6.54 -16.10 20.86
CA SER A 374 7.29 -17.30 20.45
C SER A 374 7.27 -17.47 18.93
N TYR A 375 8.00 -16.61 18.22
CA TYR A 375 8.10 -16.65 16.75
C TYR A 375 8.59 -17.99 16.18
N GLN A 376 9.35 -18.76 16.96
CA GLN A 376 9.80 -20.11 16.61
C GLN A 376 8.67 -21.13 16.37
N ASN A 377 7.44 -20.80 16.78
CA ASN A 377 6.27 -21.65 16.53
C ASN A 377 5.68 -21.44 15.13
N PHE A 378 6.07 -20.38 14.42
CA PHE A 378 5.54 -20.04 13.11
C PHE A 378 6.49 -20.50 12.01
N GLU A 379 5.95 -21.07 10.94
CA GLU A 379 6.70 -21.35 9.73
C GLU A 379 6.77 -20.09 8.84
N THR A 380 5.69 -19.33 8.80
CA THR A 380 5.58 -18.09 8.03
C THR A 380 4.70 -17.06 8.75
N PHE A 381 4.84 -15.78 8.42
CA PHE A 381 3.89 -14.75 8.85
C PHE A 381 3.63 -13.71 7.75
N THR A 382 2.48 -13.05 7.79
CA THR A 382 2.15 -11.90 6.92
C THR A 382 1.92 -10.65 7.77
N PHE A 383 2.61 -9.56 7.44
CA PHE A 383 2.37 -8.25 8.03
C PHE A 383 1.23 -7.53 7.34
N LEU A 384 0.36 -6.89 8.12
CA LEU A 384 -0.71 -6.03 7.64
C LEU A 384 -0.65 -4.68 8.39
N PRO A 385 -0.24 -3.60 7.73
CA PRO A 385 0.28 -3.51 6.36
C PRO A 385 1.68 -4.14 6.23
N ILE A 386 2.07 -4.41 4.99
CA ILE A 386 3.45 -4.78 4.62
C ILE A 386 4.28 -3.49 4.57
N ASP A 387 5.48 -3.54 5.13
CA ASP A 387 6.38 -2.40 5.29
C ASP A 387 7.84 -2.86 5.39
N THR A 388 8.79 -1.94 5.29
CA THR A 388 10.24 -2.20 5.32
C THR A 388 10.82 -2.33 6.73
N HIS A 389 10.16 -3.11 7.59
CA HIS A 389 10.60 -3.30 8.98
C HIS A 389 11.53 -4.53 9.12
N PRO A 390 12.68 -4.40 9.81
CA PRO A 390 13.72 -5.44 9.88
C PRO A 390 13.41 -6.55 10.90
N VAL A 391 12.18 -7.08 10.88
CA VAL A 391 11.70 -8.04 11.90
C VAL A 391 12.52 -9.32 11.90
N GLN A 392 12.81 -9.92 10.74
CA GLN A 392 13.58 -11.16 10.66
C GLN A 392 15.01 -10.98 11.20
N ALA A 393 15.69 -9.89 10.86
CA ALA A 393 17.00 -9.59 11.41
C ALA A 393 16.94 -9.39 12.93
N CYS A 394 15.93 -8.69 13.47
CA CYS A 394 15.73 -8.57 14.92
C CYS A 394 15.52 -9.93 15.61
N LEU A 395 14.80 -10.87 14.97
CA LEU A 395 14.63 -12.23 15.49
C LEU A 395 15.97 -12.99 15.55
N VAL A 396 16.80 -12.88 14.51
CA VAL A 396 18.11 -13.54 14.49
C VAL A 396 19.05 -12.89 15.49
N LEU A 397 19.23 -11.58 15.42
CA LEU A 397 20.29 -10.88 16.12
C LEU A 397 20.00 -10.72 17.62
N ASN A 398 18.75 -10.42 17.99
CA ASN A 398 18.35 -10.16 19.37
C ASN A 398 17.78 -11.40 20.08
N LYS A 399 17.17 -12.34 19.34
CA LYS A 399 16.57 -13.56 19.92
C LYS A 399 17.32 -14.84 19.63
N LYS A 400 18.27 -14.84 18.68
CA LYS A 400 19.01 -16.04 18.28
C LYS A 400 18.07 -17.17 17.87
N ILE A 401 16.99 -16.83 17.17
CA ILE A 401 16.04 -17.80 16.61
C ILE A 401 16.06 -17.77 15.09
N VAL A 402 15.85 -18.94 14.47
CA VAL A 402 15.63 -19.07 13.04
C VAL A 402 14.33 -18.33 12.68
N PRO A 403 14.35 -17.34 11.79
CA PRO A 403 13.18 -16.53 11.53
C PRO A 403 12.17 -17.29 10.64
N PRO A 404 10.85 -17.12 10.87
CA PRO A 404 9.84 -17.51 9.91
C PRO A 404 9.99 -16.73 8.59
N LEU A 405 9.47 -17.26 7.48
CA LEU A 405 9.44 -16.52 6.22
C LEU A 405 8.35 -15.45 6.22
N ILE A 406 8.62 -14.29 5.62
CA ILE A 406 7.59 -13.27 5.38
C ILE A 406 6.75 -13.74 4.20
N ASN A 407 5.52 -14.18 4.45
CA ASN A 407 4.63 -14.66 3.41
C ASN A 407 3.89 -13.47 2.76
N ILE A 408 4.12 -13.33 1.46
CA ILE A 408 3.49 -12.36 0.59
C ILE A 408 2.88 -13.01 -0.67
N SER A 409 2.86 -14.33 -0.76
CA SER A 409 2.16 -15.04 -1.84
C SER A 409 0.95 -15.83 -1.36
N PHE A 410 0.83 -16.03 -0.06
CA PHE A 410 -0.08 -16.96 0.59
C PHE A 410 0.08 -18.41 0.14
N ASP A 411 1.11 -18.75 -0.62
CA ASP A 411 1.33 -20.14 -1.01
C ASP A 411 1.99 -20.96 0.10
N ASP A 412 1.69 -22.26 0.15
CA ASP A 412 2.32 -23.21 1.07
C ASP A 412 3.84 -23.21 0.93
N LYS A 413 4.60 -23.21 2.03
CA LYS A 413 6.04 -23.50 1.96
C LYS A 413 6.23 -24.90 1.33
N LYS A 414 6.88 -24.98 0.17
CA LYS A 414 7.24 -26.29 -0.41
C LYS A 414 8.55 -26.78 0.20
N VAL A 415 8.61 -28.09 0.44
CA VAL A 415 9.85 -28.79 0.76
C VAL A 415 10.72 -28.80 -0.49
N TYR A 416 11.88 -28.15 -0.42
CA TYR A 416 12.84 -28.17 -1.52
C TYR A 416 13.46 -29.55 -1.62
N LYS A 417 13.59 -30.04 -2.86
CA LYS A 417 14.49 -31.16 -3.15
C LYS A 417 15.92 -30.71 -2.88
N LYS A 418 16.84 -31.67 -2.79
CA LYS A 418 18.27 -31.36 -2.72
C LYS A 418 18.64 -30.43 -3.87
N ILE A 419 19.07 -29.21 -3.53
CA ILE A 419 19.49 -28.17 -4.46
C ILE A 419 20.72 -28.66 -5.23
N LYS A 420 20.70 -28.53 -6.56
CA LYS A 420 21.78 -29.01 -7.43
C LYS A 420 22.20 -28.01 -8.49
N LYS A 421 21.26 -27.22 -9.02
CA LYS A 421 21.51 -26.36 -10.18
C LYS A 421 21.30 -24.89 -9.84
N VAL A 422 22.30 -24.07 -10.12
CA VAL A 422 22.30 -22.63 -9.84
C VAL A 422 22.51 -21.86 -11.14
N LEU A 423 21.67 -20.86 -11.38
CA LEU A 423 21.86 -19.90 -12.45
C LEU A 423 22.22 -18.54 -11.86
N CYS A 424 23.38 -18.02 -12.23
CA CYS A 424 23.88 -16.72 -11.78
C CYS A 424 23.75 -15.70 -12.92
N PHE A 425 23.08 -14.58 -12.66
CA PHE A 425 23.11 -13.38 -13.49
C PHE A 425 24.03 -12.36 -12.84
N LEU A 426 25.09 -11.95 -13.55
CA LEU A 426 26.08 -11.00 -13.07
C LEU A 426 26.17 -9.82 -14.02
N THR A 427 26.62 -8.68 -13.49
CA THR A 427 26.99 -7.54 -14.32
C THR A 427 28.47 -7.21 -14.20
N ARG A 428 29.16 -6.98 -15.34
CA ARG A 428 30.59 -6.62 -15.35
C ARG A 428 30.87 -5.30 -14.64
N ASN A 429 29.88 -4.41 -14.59
CA ASN A 429 29.98 -3.12 -13.90
C ASN A 429 29.91 -3.23 -12.37
N SER A 430 29.82 -4.45 -11.81
CA SER A 430 29.89 -4.64 -10.37
C SER A 430 31.34 -4.61 -9.88
N GLN A 431 31.60 -3.93 -8.77
CA GLN A 431 32.92 -3.91 -8.12
C GLN A 431 33.40 -5.30 -7.65
N THR A 432 32.51 -6.29 -7.60
CA THR A 432 32.77 -7.64 -7.10
C THR A 432 32.74 -8.71 -8.18
N TYR A 433 32.53 -8.35 -9.46
CA TYR A 433 32.31 -9.30 -10.55
C TYR A 433 33.35 -10.44 -10.60
N ASP A 434 34.65 -10.11 -10.63
CA ASP A 434 35.71 -11.12 -10.75
C ASP A 434 35.75 -12.07 -9.54
N LYS A 435 35.55 -11.54 -8.33
CA LYS A 435 35.48 -12.35 -7.10
C LYS A 435 34.24 -13.24 -7.09
N GLU A 436 33.11 -12.76 -7.59
CA GLU A 436 31.90 -13.58 -7.72
C GLU A 436 32.14 -14.75 -8.69
N ILE A 437 32.79 -14.52 -9.85
CA ILE A 437 33.16 -15.59 -10.80
C ILE A 437 34.04 -16.64 -10.13
N GLU A 438 35.13 -16.22 -9.47
CA GLU A 438 36.07 -17.13 -8.81
C GLU A 438 35.38 -17.92 -7.68
N PHE A 439 34.51 -17.27 -6.90
CA PHE A 439 33.69 -17.95 -5.89
C PHE A 439 32.79 -19.02 -6.51
N PHE A 440 32.06 -18.71 -7.59
CA PHE A 440 31.20 -19.68 -8.24
C PHE A 440 31.99 -20.85 -8.84
N SER A 441 33.16 -20.60 -9.44
CA SER A 441 34.03 -21.67 -9.91
C SER A 441 34.48 -22.60 -8.77
N SER A 442 34.72 -22.08 -7.57
CA SER A 442 35.04 -22.91 -6.39
C SER A 442 33.88 -23.82 -5.94
N LEU A 443 32.64 -23.50 -6.33
CA LEU A 443 31.43 -24.23 -5.98
C LEU A 443 31.02 -25.28 -7.04
N GLU A 444 31.74 -25.44 -8.15
CA GLU A 444 31.38 -26.39 -9.23
C GLU A 444 31.34 -27.86 -8.77
N LEU A 445 32.06 -28.20 -7.70
CA LEU A 445 31.99 -29.53 -7.07
C LEU A 445 30.74 -29.75 -6.20
N VAL A 446 30.04 -28.65 -5.85
CA VAL A 446 28.84 -28.63 -4.99
C VAL A 446 27.59 -28.48 -5.83
N TYR A 447 27.64 -27.62 -6.85
CA TYR A 447 26.52 -27.27 -7.71
C TYR A 447 26.89 -27.35 -9.19
N GLU A 448 25.91 -27.65 -10.02
CA GLU A 448 25.99 -27.35 -11.46
C GLU A 448 25.64 -25.86 -11.63
N ILE A 449 26.65 -25.04 -11.93
CA ILE A 449 26.50 -23.58 -12.01
C ILE A 449 26.57 -23.14 -13.47
N LYS A 450 25.62 -22.29 -13.86
CA LYS A 450 25.68 -21.52 -15.11
C LYS A 450 25.75 -20.04 -14.79
N ILE A 451 26.65 -19.34 -15.44
CA ILE A 451 26.80 -17.88 -15.31
C ILE A 451 26.36 -17.22 -16.62
N ILE A 452 25.51 -16.21 -16.53
CA ILE A 452 25.12 -15.32 -17.62
C ILE A 452 25.51 -13.89 -17.23
N THR A 453 26.49 -13.36 -17.94
CA THR A 453 26.98 -11.99 -17.73
C THR A 453 26.24 -11.02 -18.64
N ASP A 454 25.80 -9.90 -18.08
CA ASP A 454 25.09 -8.80 -18.77
C ASP A 454 23.96 -9.28 -19.69
N PRO A 455 22.99 -10.06 -19.16
CA PRO A 455 21.90 -10.59 -19.96
C PRO A 455 21.07 -9.47 -20.60
N ASP A 456 20.81 -9.60 -21.90
CA ASP A 456 19.71 -8.85 -22.48
C ASP A 456 18.37 -9.28 -21.86
N LYS A 457 17.36 -8.44 -22.06
CA LYS A 457 16.01 -8.63 -21.52
C LYS A 457 15.35 -9.95 -21.91
N ASN A 458 15.51 -10.40 -23.16
CA ASN A 458 14.87 -11.62 -23.64
C ASN A 458 15.55 -12.85 -23.03
N ASN A 459 16.88 -12.83 -22.95
CA ASN A 459 17.67 -13.88 -22.32
C ASN A 459 17.35 -13.99 -20.82
N PHE A 460 17.26 -12.85 -20.13
CA PHE A 460 16.87 -12.80 -18.71
C PHE A 460 15.50 -13.44 -18.48
N ILE A 461 14.45 -12.98 -19.19
CA ILE A 461 13.09 -13.50 -19.00
C ILE A 461 12.97 -14.98 -19.39
N LYS A 462 13.67 -15.42 -20.46
CA LYS A 462 13.70 -16.82 -20.85
C LYS A 462 14.29 -17.68 -19.74
N SER A 463 15.44 -17.26 -19.20
CA SER A 463 16.19 -18.02 -18.21
C SER A 463 15.56 -17.96 -16.81
N LEU A 464 14.90 -16.85 -16.46
CA LEU A 464 14.04 -16.72 -15.28
C LEU A 464 12.96 -17.82 -15.23
N ASN A 465 12.42 -18.19 -16.39
CA ASN A 465 11.37 -19.20 -16.55
C ASN A 465 11.89 -20.64 -16.78
N ASP A 466 13.20 -20.83 -16.75
CA ASP A 466 13.85 -22.13 -16.93
C ASP A 466 13.78 -22.97 -15.66
N MET A 467 13.14 -24.13 -15.72
CA MET A 467 12.88 -24.95 -14.53
C MET A 467 14.01 -25.90 -14.18
N ASP A 468 15.06 -25.94 -14.98
CA ASP A 468 16.20 -26.78 -14.68
C ASP A 468 16.99 -26.24 -13.49
N TYR A 469 16.82 -24.96 -13.11
CA TYR A 469 17.56 -24.34 -12.00
C TYR A 469 16.71 -24.21 -10.73
N ASP A 470 17.29 -24.64 -9.61
CA ASP A 470 16.70 -24.56 -8.28
C ASP A 470 16.89 -23.16 -7.65
N ILE A 471 18.04 -22.55 -7.92
CA ILE A 471 18.43 -21.22 -7.43
C ILE A 471 18.70 -20.27 -8.59
N LEU A 472 18.18 -19.05 -8.47
CA LEU A 472 18.62 -17.91 -9.25
C LEU A 472 19.39 -16.94 -8.35
N TYR A 473 20.64 -16.68 -8.67
CA TYR A 473 21.44 -15.64 -8.03
C TYR A 473 21.52 -14.44 -8.98
N ILE A 474 21.21 -13.25 -8.50
CA ILE A 474 21.19 -12.02 -9.31
C ILE A 474 22.02 -10.95 -8.62
N SER A 475 23.13 -10.54 -9.24
CA SER A 475 23.96 -9.40 -8.83
C SER A 475 23.85 -8.32 -9.90
N ALA A 476 23.12 -7.25 -9.57
CA ALA A 476 22.74 -6.20 -10.52
C ALA A 476 22.41 -4.89 -9.78
N HIS A 477 22.28 -3.80 -10.54
CA HIS A 477 21.81 -2.53 -9.98
C HIS A 477 20.29 -2.50 -9.86
N GLY A 478 19.80 -2.02 -8.72
CA GLY A 478 18.38 -1.71 -8.50
C GLY A 478 18.12 -0.24 -8.79
N GLU A 479 17.07 0.05 -9.54
CA GLU A 479 16.50 1.39 -9.60
C GLU A 479 15.08 1.35 -9.03
N TYR A 480 14.90 1.99 -7.88
CA TYR A 480 13.63 2.12 -7.20
C TYR A 480 13.36 3.60 -6.88
N GLU A 481 12.16 4.09 -7.17
CA GLU A 481 11.72 5.44 -6.83
C GLU A 481 10.60 5.39 -5.78
N HIS A 482 10.88 5.85 -4.55
CA HIS A 482 9.98 5.69 -3.40
C HIS A 482 8.64 6.41 -3.53
N PHE A 483 8.59 7.48 -4.33
CA PHE A 483 7.41 8.34 -4.46
C PHE A 483 6.55 8.01 -5.68
N THR A 484 7.02 7.15 -6.60
CA THR A 484 6.26 6.79 -7.80
C THR A 484 6.28 5.29 -8.04
N SER A 485 5.14 4.71 -8.43
CA SER A 485 5.09 3.30 -8.84
C SER A 485 5.68 3.06 -10.24
N ARG A 486 6.41 4.03 -10.81
CA ARG A 486 6.80 4.03 -12.24
C ARG A 486 8.22 3.56 -12.47
N LYS A 487 9.06 3.55 -11.44
CA LYS A 487 10.48 3.20 -11.57
C LYS A 487 10.84 2.11 -10.57
N GLU A 488 10.66 0.87 -11.01
CA GLU A 488 11.08 -0.34 -10.31
C GLU A 488 11.77 -1.25 -11.35
N GLU A 489 13.09 -1.19 -11.45
CA GLU A 489 13.85 -1.82 -12.53
C GLU A 489 15.09 -2.56 -12.00
N ILE A 490 15.42 -3.68 -12.65
CA ILE A 490 16.73 -4.31 -12.56
C ILE A 490 17.56 -3.83 -13.77
N VAL A 491 18.78 -3.36 -13.52
CA VAL A 491 19.66 -2.80 -14.53
C VAL A 491 20.94 -3.62 -14.63
N PHE A 492 21.19 -4.15 -15.83
CA PHE A 492 22.45 -4.76 -16.23
C PHE A 492 23.18 -3.81 -17.20
N TRP A 493 24.49 -3.63 -17.03
CA TRP A 493 25.28 -2.77 -17.91
C TRP A 493 26.17 -3.61 -18.81
N SER A 494 25.92 -3.58 -20.12
CA SER A 494 26.78 -4.25 -21.10
C SER A 494 27.90 -3.33 -21.53
N GLU A 495 29.13 -3.69 -21.17
CA GLU A 495 30.33 -3.02 -21.68
C GLU A 495 30.48 -3.22 -23.21
N ASP A 496 30.10 -4.38 -23.73
CA ASP A 496 30.29 -4.74 -25.14
C ASP A 496 29.49 -3.81 -26.09
N ASN A 497 28.35 -3.30 -25.61
CA ASN A 497 27.46 -2.44 -26.38
C ASN A 497 27.39 -1.01 -25.85
N GLU A 498 28.08 -0.70 -24.74
CA GLU A 498 27.89 0.55 -23.98
C GLU A 498 26.39 0.86 -23.78
N GLU A 499 25.60 -0.15 -23.39
CA GLU A 499 24.15 -0.03 -23.20
C GLU A 499 23.63 -0.69 -21.91
N SER A 500 22.63 -0.05 -21.28
CA SER A 500 22.01 -0.53 -20.05
C SER A 500 20.73 -1.28 -20.39
N TYR A 501 20.69 -2.57 -20.08
CA TYR A 501 19.48 -3.36 -20.18
C TYR A 501 18.66 -3.20 -18.91
N ARG A 502 17.51 -2.53 -19.07
CA ARG A 502 16.56 -2.25 -17.99
C ARG A 502 15.38 -3.20 -18.08
N ILE A 503 15.09 -3.86 -16.97
CA ILE A 503 14.02 -4.85 -16.87
C ILE A 503 13.08 -4.40 -15.76
N SER A 504 11.90 -3.91 -16.14
CA SER A 504 10.92 -3.43 -15.16
C SER A 504 10.23 -4.59 -14.43
N THR A 505 9.85 -4.36 -13.17
CA THR A 505 9.09 -5.34 -12.37
C THR A 505 7.73 -5.68 -12.99
N LYS A 506 7.11 -4.71 -13.68
CA LYS A 506 5.88 -4.93 -14.46
C LYS A 506 6.07 -6.02 -15.52
N GLU A 507 7.15 -5.94 -16.27
CA GLU A 507 7.44 -6.91 -17.33
C GLU A 507 7.81 -8.28 -16.79
N ILE A 508 8.50 -8.33 -15.64
CA ILE A 508 8.75 -9.57 -14.92
C ILE A 508 7.41 -10.21 -14.55
N ASN A 509 6.50 -9.47 -13.90
CA ASN A 509 5.20 -9.99 -13.48
C ASN A 509 4.32 -10.46 -14.66
N GLU A 510 4.39 -9.79 -15.81
CA GLU A 510 3.64 -10.16 -17.01
C GLU A 510 4.19 -11.44 -17.68
N LYS A 511 5.51 -11.67 -17.60
CA LYS A 511 6.19 -12.74 -18.37
C LYS A 511 6.66 -13.91 -17.52
N ILE A 512 6.67 -13.79 -16.20
CA ILE A 512 7.01 -14.88 -15.31
C ILE A 512 5.92 -15.96 -15.40
N ASN A 513 6.35 -17.21 -15.51
CA ASN A 513 5.45 -18.33 -15.72
C ASN A 513 4.80 -18.73 -14.40
N LYS A 514 3.59 -18.23 -14.19
CA LYS A 514 2.74 -18.48 -13.02
C LYS A 514 2.24 -19.93 -12.90
N LYS A 515 2.67 -20.89 -13.71
CA LYS A 515 2.21 -22.29 -13.66
C LYS A 515 3.31 -23.29 -13.27
N LYS A 516 4.53 -22.82 -12.96
CA LYS A 516 5.71 -23.66 -12.76
C LYS A 516 6.18 -23.66 -11.29
N ASP A 517 7.02 -24.65 -10.94
CA ASP A 517 7.54 -24.90 -9.59
C ASP A 517 8.37 -23.75 -8.99
N LYS A 518 8.57 -23.82 -7.68
CA LYS A 518 9.14 -22.77 -6.82
C LYS A 518 10.67 -22.73 -6.88
N LYS A 519 11.26 -21.53 -6.92
CA LYS A 519 12.72 -21.28 -6.89
C LYS A 519 13.14 -20.53 -5.63
N ILE A 520 14.42 -20.58 -5.32
CA ILE A 520 15.06 -19.64 -4.39
C ILE A 520 15.74 -18.56 -5.23
N LEU A 521 15.48 -17.29 -4.93
CA LEU A 521 16.11 -16.15 -5.57
C LEU A 521 16.94 -15.40 -4.53
N ILE A 522 18.22 -15.22 -4.82
CA ILE A 522 19.12 -14.35 -4.05
C ILE A 522 19.32 -13.10 -4.89
N LEU A 523 18.69 -12.01 -4.47
CA LEU A 523 18.72 -10.73 -5.17
C LEU A 523 19.72 -9.80 -4.46
N ASN A 524 20.96 -9.85 -4.92
CA ASN A 524 22.02 -8.89 -4.59
C ASN A 524 21.81 -7.59 -5.38
N ILE A 525 20.73 -6.91 -5.01
CA ILE A 525 20.21 -5.69 -5.59
C ILE A 525 19.87 -4.75 -4.44
N CYS A 526 20.50 -3.57 -4.38
CA CYS A 526 20.17 -2.55 -3.39
C CYS A 526 18.68 -2.15 -3.52
N ASP A 527 17.99 -1.94 -2.40
CA ASP A 527 16.53 -1.72 -2.36
C ASP A 527 15.69 -2.86 -2.98
N GLY A 528 16.26 -4.04 -3.22
CA GLY A 528 15.53 -5.11 -3.88
C GLY A 528 14.33 -5.63 -3.08
N ALA A 529 14.39 -5.60 -1.75
CA ALA A 529 13.28 -5.98 -0.85
C ALA A 529 12.47 -4.79 -0.33
N ASN A 530 12.71 -3.60 -0.88
CA ASN A 530 11.95 -2.42 -0.53
C ASN A 530 10.50 -2.54 -1.00
N CYS A 531 9.55 -2.13 -0.16
CA CYS A 531 8.14 -2.11 -0.51
C CYS A 531 7.46 -0.88 0.07
N GLY A 532 6.62 -0.21 -0.72
CA GLY A 532 5.74 0.82 -0.19
C GLY A 532 4.70 0.22 0.76
N LEU A 533 4.27 1.03 1.74
CA LEU A 533 3.21 0.66 2.69
C LEU A 533 1.95 0.19 1.95
N SER A 534 1.56 -1.08 2.12
CA SER A 534 0.40 -1.63 1.42
C SER A 534 -0.28 -2.75 2.21
N TYR A 535 -1.61 -2.80 2.13
CA TYR A 535 -2.41 -3.97 2.53
C TYR A 535 -2.57 -4.99 1.40
N LEU A 536 -2.27 -4.56 0.16
CA LEU A 536 -2.29 -5.41 -1.01
C LEU A 536 -0.93 -6.06 -1.17
N VAL A 537 -0.92 -7.33 -0.81
CA VAL A 537 0.24 -8.19 -0.89
C VAL A 537 0.68 -8.30 -2.36
N SER A 538 1.99 -8.18 -2.63
CA SER A 538 2.61 -8.23 -3.97
C SER A 538 2.51 -6.97 -4.86
N GLU A 539 2.03 -5.82 -4.37
CA GLU A 539 1.84 -4.65 -5.24
C GLU A 539 3.10 -3.86 -5.62
N ARG A 540 4.07 -3.71 -4.72
CA ARG A 540 5.26 -2.86 -4.92
C ARG A 540 6.54 -3.54 -4.49
N GLY A 541 7.66 -3.22 -5.14
CA GLY A 541 8.98 -3.73 -4.79
C GLY A 541 9.45 -4.90 -5.65
N VAL A 542 10.75 -4.94 -5.94
CA VAL A 542 11.34 -5.95 -6.85
C VAL A 542 11.17 -7.36 -6.28
N ALA A 543 11.56 -7.59 -5.03
CA ALA A 543 11.44 -8.89 -4.37
C ALA A 543 9.99 -9.37 -4.29
N ASN A 544 9.06 -8.45 -4.00
CA ASN A 544 7.64 -8.79 -3.89
C ASN A 544 7.05 -9.30 -5.21
N LYS A 545 7.58 -8.84 -6.34
CA LYS A 545 7.15 -9.30 -7.67
C LYS A 545 7.77 -10.64 -8.05
N PHE A 546 8.89 -11.01 -7.44
CA PHE A 546 9.48 -12.33 -7.58
C PHE A 546 8.89 -13.37 -6.66
N ALA A 547 8.47 -12.99 -5.44
CA ALA A 547 7.96 -13.89 -4.42
C ALA A 547 6.57 -14.48 -4.72
N ILE A 548 5.95 -14.12 -5.85
CA ILE A 548 4.67 -14.69 -6.26
C ILE A 548 4.76 -16.21 -6.49
N LYS A 549 3.68 -16.95 -6.19
CA LYS A 549 3.57 -18.39 -6.48
C LYS A 549 4.61 -19.25 -5.74
N GLY A 550 5.04 -18.76 -4.58
CA GLY A 550 5.91 -19.44 -3.62
C GLY A 550 7.39 -19.50 -3.99
N HIS A 551 7.86 -18.62 -4.85
CA HIS A 551 9.28 -18.33 -4.87
C HIS A 551 9.73 -17.78 -3.52
N ILE A 552 10.88 -18.24 -3.04
CA ILE A 552 11.51 -17.62 -1.87
C ILE A 552 12.53 -16.61 -2.37
N VAL A 553 12.47 -15.39 -1.86
CA VAL A 553 13.32 -14.29 -2.29
C VAL A 553 14.07 -13.72 -1.10
N LEU A 554 15.39 -13.76 -1.15
CA LEU A 554 16.28 -13.01 -0.25
C LEU A 554 16.69 -11.71 -0.93
N SER A 555 16.50 -10.57 -0.27
CA SER A 555 17.01 -9.26 -0.74
C SER A 555 17.13 -8.25 0.42
N TYR A 556 17.37 -6.97 0.09
CA TYR A 556 17.68 -5.89 1.05
C TYR A 556 16.57 -4.82 1.10
N LEU A 557 16.10 -4.51 2.30
CA LEU A 557 15.02 -3.58 2.64
C LEU A 557 15.37 -2.12 2.30
N TRP A 558 16.65 -1.77 2.31
CA TRP A 558 17.21 -0.45 2.00
C TRP A 558 18.59 -0.60 1.31
N PRO A 559 19.24 0.49 0.84
CA PRO A 559 20.55 0.40 0.23
C PRO A 559 21.61 -0.08 1.21
N VAL A 560 22.45 -1.00 0.76
CA VAL A 560 23.60 -1.50 1.53
C VAL A 560 24.87 -1.41 0.72
N GLU A 561 26.01 -1.46 1.40
CA GLU A 561 27.32 -1.58 0.75
C GLU A 561 27.36 -2.83 -0.16
N PRO A 562 27.63 -2.67 -1.47
CA PRO A 562 27.66 -3.78 -2.41
C PRO A 562 28.57 -4.94 -2.00
N LYS A 563 29.73 -4.64 -1.40
CA LYS A 563 30.66 -5.67 -0.89
C LYS A 563 30.03 -6.53 0.21
N TYR A 564 29.31 -5.91 1.14
CA TYR A 564 28.58 -6.64 2.17
C TYR A 564 27.49 -7.52 1.55
N ALA A 565 26.68 -6.96 0.66
CA ALA A 565 25.58 -7.69 0.03
C ALA A 565 26.06 -8.94 -0.73
N VAL A 566 27.14 -8.81 -1.48
CA VAL A 566 27.70 -9.92 -2.25
C VAL A 566 28.24 -11.01 -1.34
N VAL A 567 29.05 -10.66 -0.32
CA VAL A 567 29.55 -11.65 0.65
C VAL A 567 28.39 -12.34 1.36
N PHE A 568 27.39 -11.58 1.85
CA PHE A 568 26.22 -12.14 2.52
C PHE A 568 25.46 -13.12 1.62
N GLY A 569 25.11 -12.70 0.40
CA GLY A 569 24.39 -13.55 -0.56
C GLY A 569 25.17 -14.79 -1.00
N CYS A 570 26.49 -14.68 -1.21
CA CYS A 570 27.36 -15.80 -1.54
C CYS A 570 27.46 -16.81 -0.38
N LEU A 571 27.59 -16.34 0.86
CA LEU A 571 27.61 -17.23 2.03
C LEU A 571 26.26 -17.91 2.25
N VAL A 572 25.14 -17.22 2.01
CA VAL A 572 23.81 -17.86 2.05
C VAL A 572 23.71 -18.95 0.98
N LEU A 573 24.15 -18.66 -0.26
CA LEU A 573 24.20 -19.68 -1.33
C LEU A 573 25.06 -20.89 -0.94
N TYR A 574 26.19 -20.64 -0.27
CA TYR A 574 27.05 -21.71 0.21
C TYR A 574 26.32 -22.59 1.23
N GLU A 575 25.65 -22.00 2.21
CA GLU A 575 24.92 -22.72 3.27
C GLU A 575 23.70 -23.50 2.76
N LEU A 576 23.06 -23.05 1.68
CA LEU A 576 21.95 -23.75 1.03
C LEU A 576 22.28 -25.18 0.55
N ARG A 577 23.57 -25.56 0.48
CA ARG A 577 23.98 -26.91 0.07
C ARG A 577 23.45 -27.99 1.02
N ASN A 578 23.22 -27.62 2.29
CA ASN A 578 22.84 -28.53 3.37
C ASN A 578 21.63 -28.04 4.19
N LYS A 579 21.14 -26.82 3.96
CA LYS A 579 20.17 -26.15 4.83
C LYS A 579 19.03 -25.53 4.04
N GLU A 580 17.88 -25.37 4.70
CA GLU A 580 16.81 -24.50 4.21
C GLU A 580 17.24 -23.02 4.30
N ILE A 581 16.64 -22.17 3.46
CA ILE A 581 17.00 -20.75 3.34
C ILE A 581 16.91 -19.95 4.65
N ASN A 582 15.93 -20.22 5.51
CA ASN A 582 15.81 -19.55 6.81
C ASN A 582 16.96 -19.91 7.76
N HIS A 583 17.43 -21.16 7.72
CA HIS A 583 18.57 -21.63 8.51
C HIS A 583 19.88 -21.09 7.93
N ALA A 584 20.06 -21.14 6.60
CA ALA A 584 21.21 -20.55 5.93
C ALA A 584 21.32 -19.04 6.24
N TYR A 585 20.22 -18.30 6.18
CA TYR A 585 20.16 -16.91 6.58
C TYR A 585 20.49 -16.69 8.06
N PHE A 586 19.91 -17.50 8.95
CA PHE A 586 20.19 -17.42 10.38
C PHE A 586 21.68 -17.58 10.68
N ASP A 587 22.32 -18.60 10.10
CA ASP A 587 23.73 -18.89 10.34
C ASP A 587 24.64 -17.81 9.79
N VAL A 588 24.39 -17.37 8.54
CA VAL A 588 25.20 -16.31 7.91
C VAL A 588 25.02 -15.00 8.64
N LEU A 589 23.79 -14.60 8.98
CA LEU A 589 23.56 -13.35 9.69
C LEU A 589 24.12 -13.39 11.12
N SER A 590 24.10 -14.56 11.77
CA SER A 590 24.74 -14.75 13.08
C SER A 590 26.27 -14.63 13.00
N LEU A 591 26.89 -15.19 11.95
CA LEU A 591 28.32 -15.03 11.66
C LEU A 591 28.67 -13.56 11.40
N MET A 592 27.89 -12.88 10.56
CA MET A 592 28.12 -11.48 10.21
C MET A 592 27.95 -10.53 11.41
N ASN A 593 27.19 -10.93 12.43
CA ASN A 593 27.05 -10.21 13.70
C ASN A 593 28.20 -10.49 14.69
N THR A 594 29.42 -10.59 14.19
CA THR A 594 30.65 -10.75 14.98
C THR A 594 31.70 -9.75 14.51
N THR A 595 32.96 -9.88 14.93
CA THR A 595 34.03 -8.98 14.47
C THR A 595 34.55 -9.41 13.10
N ASN A 596 35.06 -8.45 12.31
CA ASN A 596 35.68 -8.74 11.02
C ASN A 596 36.79 -9.80 11.14
N GLU A 597 37.57 -9.79 12.23
CA GLU A 597 38.59 -10.79 12.48
C GLU A 597 38.00 -12.19 12.67
N HIS A 598 36.90 -12.33 13.42
CA HIS A 598 36.26 -13.63 13.60
C HIS A 598 35.70 -14.15 12.28
N ILE A 599 35.00 -13.30 11.53
CA ILE A 599 34.50 -13.65 10.19
C ILE A 599 35.66 -14.07 9.28
N TYR A 600 36.76 -13.32 9.27
CA TYR A 600 37.97 -13.68 8.53
C TYR A 600 38.47 -15.09 8.90
N GLN A 601 38.60 -15.40 10.20
CA GLN A 601 39.07 -16.72 10.66
C GLN A 601 38.16 -17.86 10.21
N GLU A 602 36.84 -17.67 10.27
CA GLU A 602 35.88 -18.66 9.77
C GLU A 602 36.02 -18.83 8.25
N LEU A 603 36.15 -17.74 7.49
CA LEU A 603 36.24 -17.79 6.02
C LEU A 603 37.53 -18.41 5.51
N VAL A 604 38.69 -18.18 6.15
CA VAL A 604 39.97 -18.79 5.73
C VAL A 604 40.08 -20.27 6.08
N SER A 605 39.22 -20.76 6.98
CA SER A 605 39.20 -22.18 7.36
C SER A 605 38.62 -23.09 6.26
N ASP A 606 37.89 -22.51 5.30
CA ASP A 606 37.28 -23.20 4.17
C ASP A 606 37.75 -22.59 2.84
N GLU A 607 38.41 -23.42 2.02
CA GLU A 607 38.97 -23.05 0.73
C GLU A 607 37.94 -22.40 -0.22
N LYS A 608 36.64 -22.73 -0.08
CA LYS A 608 35.58 -22.18 -0.93
C LYS A 608 35.14 -20.77 -0.52
N THR A 609 35.42 -20.36 0.71
CA THR A 609 34.99 -19.06 1.25
C THR A 609 36.15 -18.09 1.47
N GLN A 610 37.40 -18.56 1.45
CA GLN A 610 38.59 -17.73 1.69
C GLN A 610 38.71 -16.52 0.75
N ILE A 611 38.15 -16.60 -0.45
CA ILE A 611 38.12 -15.50 -1.43
C ILE A 611 37.51 -14.20 -0.89
N TRP A 612 36.58 -14.34 0.07
CA TRP A 612 35.91 -13.23 0.73
C TRP A 612 36.66 -12.72 1.96
N ALA A 613 37.59 -13.51 2.53
CA ALA A 613 38.24 -13.21 3.80
C ALA A 613 38.98 -11.87 3.76
N ASP A 614 39.82 -11.65 2.74
CA ASP A 614 40.57 -10.40 2.60
C ASP A 614 39.65 -9.19 2.40
N LEU A 615 38.50 -9.38 1.75
CA LEU A 615 37.52 -8.31 1.55
C LEU A 615 36.90 -7.89 2.88
N VAL A 616 36.54 -8.86 3.73
CA VAL A 616 35.97 -8.63 5.06
C VAL A 616 36.98 -7.94 5.99
N LEU A 617 38.23 -8.42 6.02
CA LEU A 617 39.24 -7.90 6.93
C LEU A 617 39.65 -6.46 6.59
N ASN A 618 39.81 -6.15 5.31
CA ASN A 618 40.40 -4.89 4.87
C ASN A 618 39.37 -3.77 4.65
N PHE A 619 38.07 -4.06 4.67
CA PHE A 619 37.04 -3.05 4.46
C PHE A 619 36.56 -2.47 5.79
N SER A 620 36.95 -1.22 6.07
CA SER A 620 36.49 -0.48 7.25
C SER A 620 34.98 -0.26 7.19
N GLY A 621 34.25 -0.62 8.25
CA GLY A 621 32.78 -0.51 8.27
C GLY A 621 32.05 -1.61 7.50
N PHE A 622 32.71 -2.73 7.20
CA PHE A 622 32.09 -3.90 6.57
C PHE A 622 30.85 -4.37 7.31
N ILE A 623 30.97 -4.53 8.63
CA ILE A 623 29.83 -4.77 9.51
C ILE A 623 29.40 -3.44 10.12
N SER A 624 28.18 -3.04 9.79
CA SER A 624 27.45 -1.94 10.43
C SER A 624 26.07 -2.44 10.84
N GLU A 625 25.42 -1.79 11.81
CA GLU A 625 24.02 -2.09 12.11
C GLU A 625 23.14 -1.94 10.85
N SER A 626 23.40 -0.93 10.02
CA SER A 626 22.65 -0.73 8.78
C SER A 626 22.75 -1.88 7.79
N HIS A 627 23.88 -2.58 7.74
CA HIS A 627 24.04 -3.77 6.91
C HIS A 627 23.33 -4.98 7.50
N LEU A 628 23.48 -5.22 8.81
CA LEU A 628 22.95 -6.40 9.48
C LEU A 628 21.42 -6.47 9.49
N TYR A 629 20.76 -5.32 9.64
CA TYR A 629 19.30 -5.28 9.71
C TYR A 629 18.60 -5.13 8.36
N SER A 630 19.36 -5.03 7.26
CA SER A 630 18.82 -4.74 5.94
C SER A 630 18.18 -5.94 5.24
N SER A 631 18.54 -7.18 5.56
CA SER A 631 18.18 -8.33 4.73
C SER A 631 16.86 -8.98 5.17
N ALA A 632 16.05 -9.41 4.20
CA ALA A 632 14.76 -10.05 4.45
C ALA A 632 14.50 -11.19 3.44
N ILE A 633 13.77 -12.21 3.89
CA ILE A 633 13.34 -13.37 3.12
C ILE A 633 11.82 -13.38 2.99
N TYR A 634 11.34 -13.27 1.75
CA TYR A 634 9.94 -13.32 1.36
C TYR A 634 9.58 -14.67 0.74
N THR A 635 8.31 -15.08 0.85
CA THR A 635 7.77 -16.27 0.18
C THR A 635 6.38 -16.06 -0.38
#